data_AF-A0A7W9GCH5-F1
#
_entry.id   AF-A0A7W9GCH5-F1
#
_cell.length_a   1.000
_cell.length_b   1.000
_cell.length_c   1.000
_cell.angle_alpha   90.00
_cell.angle_beta   90.00
_cell.angle_gamma   90.00
#
_symmetry.space_group_name_H-M   'P 1'
#
loop_
_entity.id
_entity.type
_entity.pdbx_description
1 polymer ?
#
loop_
_entity_poly.entity_id
_entity_poly.type
_entity_poly.pdbx_seq_one_letter_code
_entity_poly.pdbx_strand_id
1 'polypeptide(L)'
;MPDLPITKRDVSVASAPVSTSTPPGWQEFTEKPDSTTANVVARALQDRTFSMQRMAGMLAQRSASERGTMSRLIVSQLRSNAALDFLKATAGVRLVKPKTPQQQVPQTEDGGAPGRNESLEALDLAAPGKGAVDLVELAKRVDDADDASSMAYLKRVLADVNSISSSKEPYSRLRRTALGQEVVAGQAHIVEQVGFRTASSKRVAQGGLSTQSDIESSYWRTSFDGALKKFVAKLQAGGKLKEGDILVNSPRVLRKLEMVLDRKVLAKLKIQPLKGETGISVLSGATGSLNWKEILEGIGATPSAYQLFELVDADQVPYGPKQQVDTYADLAQLITSSAFSRLQDIARGKGELAPVCAMVEHLLLGLTDKFGPDRFDVLSADALRSLSRLLDIVVEDPNPSSALRAVDLMMDEIAVVLAVTKNYKRVDYWNTMRDVLLKRAPSIRPYVVGKEIELSSHLMTSGMDALGTALYIALSSRGTAQVSRATEKVDYFETGMLLGKLKKGETAKPRKDVVVAALNPSTPFEPPSTKNLVDGVLGGLKARKRDDPPFALILDTTVEDGLDPSTGRTRLDEVLNGLKDAIADGGLEVFLCKSFQKYASFGTGKVAAGDLTVLTKKGGYASQRTQAEARLQELDLDLARHDEGQLVIHMLKHGNQDEQALMRSAAGNAEFVNKFCWPVTHTDLGSPYVDGIPLLLRSKPGGEIAALFDKLALVDSRGSFSFLRTSFVDLIPGPWGVLPEDQKEDWYTRINTGHESKQTMVEYFYAFGHLVTGMPPGAKEPTTQDSLSNLTKSLKDHWNALGGVKDEDDADIARYRGSIMASYCAYACQNMMVKANVLPMLVAFFATPTTGVSIETRRYLAGELLSRANLLKTLDTGTLTELCDRAMADFKIPGLDKPDATVTLAALCRAAEVLPGWSMKPFAQALKDKLKPGGDSKEARRLLELIEGALKA
;
A
#
# COMPACT_ATOMS: atom_id res chain seq x y z
N MET A 1 0.89 32.27 31.32
CA MET A 1 1.99 33.02 30.68
C MET A 1 1.34 34.01 29.72
N PRO A 2 1.73 35.30 29.71
CA PRO A 2 0.95 36.32 29.03
C PRO A 2 1.05 36.15 27.51
N ASP A 3 -0.11 36.35 26.88
CA ASP A 3 -0.42 36.11 25.48
C ASP A 3 0.39 37.01 24.51
N LEU A 4 0.95 36.39 23.47
CA LEU A 4 1.37 37.07 22.24
C LEU A 4 0.33 36.75 21.15
N PRO A 5 -0.19 37.74 20.40
CA PRO A 5 -1.17 37.51 19.36
C PRO A 5 -0.49 36.87 18.15
N ILE A 6 -0.88 35.64 17.82
CA ILE A 6 -0.59 35.04 16.52
C ILE A 6 -1.51 35.72 15.51
N THR A 7 -1.04 36.80 14.90
CA THR A 7 -1.64 37.32 13.67
C THR A 7 -1.50 36.25 12.59
N LYS A 8 -2.64 35.88 11.99
CA LYS A 8 -2.66 35.19 10.70
C LYS A 8 -1.81 36.02 9.74
N ARG A 9 -0.64 35.51 9.36
CA ARG A 9 -0.07 35.87 8.06
C ARG A 9 -0.95 35.18 7.03
N ASP A 10 -1.97 35.89 6.59
CA ASP A 10 -2.42 35.72 5.22
C ASP A 10 -1.18 35.87 4.35
N VAL A 11 -0.79 34.80 3.66
CA VAL A 11 0.10 34.90 2.50
C VAL A 11 -0.73 35.50 1.38
N SER A 12 -1.12 36.76 1.57
CA SER A 12 -1.26 37.69 0.47
C SER A 12 0.10 37.71 -0.20
N VAL A 13 0.18 37.14 -1.40
CA VAL A 13 1.29 37.36 -2.32
C VAL A 13 1.24 38.84 -2.69
N ALA A 14 1.77 39.67 -1.80
CA ALA A 14 2.17 41.01 -2.17
C ALA A 14 3.23 40.83 -3.25
N SER A 15 2.84 41.13 -4.49
CA SER A 15 3.73 41.23 -5.63
C SER A 15 4.75 42.34 -5.36
N ALA A 16 5.84 41.98 -4.69
CA ALA A 16 7.04 42.79 -4.66
C ALA A 16 7.50 43.01 -6.11
N PRO A 17 8.03 44.20 -6.46
CA PRO A 17 8.49 44.48 -7.81
C PRO A 17 9.52 43.42 -8.22
N VAL A 18 9.23 42.74 -9.33
CA VAL A 18 10.12 41.73 -9.92
C VAL A 18 11.38 42.44 -10.40
N SER A 19 12.41 42.47 -9.55
CA SER A 19 13.77 42.66 -10.05
C SER A 19 14.04 41.55 -11.06
N THR A 20 14.45 41.92 -12.28
CA THR A 20 14.79 40.97 -13.36
C THR A 20 16.21 40.44 -13.25
N SER A 21 17.02 40.90 -12.29
CA SER A 21 18.43 40.52 -12.20
C SER A 21 18.63 39.03 -11.93
N THR A 22 19.49 38.35 -12.67
CA THR A 22 19.94 36.98 -12.36
C THR A 22 20.95 37.02 -11.21
N PRO A 23 21.15 35.91 -10.48
CA PRO A 23 22.18 35.86 -9.45
C PRO A 23 23.57 36.04 -10.07
N PRO A 24 24.52 36.65 -9.34
CA PRO A 24 25.92 36.68 -9.75
C PRO A 24 26.42 35.27 -10.16
N GLY A 25 27.07 35.19 -11.32
CA GLY A 25 27.59 33.93 -11.87
C GLY A 25 26.56 32.99 -12.51
N TRP A 26 25.26 33.34 -12.54
CA TRP A 26 24.23 32.46 -13.10
C TRP A 26 24.42 32.17 -14.59
N GLN A 27 24.76 33.19 -15.39
CA GLN A 27 24.95 33.00 -16.82
C GLN A 27 26.12 32.05 -17.09
N GLU A 28 27.27 32.29 -16.45
CA GLU A 28 28.46 31.45 -16.52
C GLU A 28 28.16 30.01 -16.04
N PHE A 29 27.42 29.86 -14.95
CA PHE A 29 26.97 28.55 -14.45
C PHE A 29 26.06 27.82 -15.43
N THR A 30 25.20 28.53 -16.17
CA THR A 30 24.33 27.91 -17.15
C THR A 30 25.05 27.51 -18.43
N GLU A 31 26.11 28.22 -18.80
CA GLU A 31 26.96 27.90 -19.94
C GLU A 31 27.92 26.74 -19.62
N LYS A 32 28.42 26.68 -18.38
CA LYS A 32 29.34 25.64 -17.91
C LYS A 32 29.02 25.22 -16.46
N PRO A 33 28.06 24.31 -16.25
CA PRO A 33 27.70 23.85 -14.92
C PRO A 33 28.80 22.95 -14.34
N ASP A 34 29.66 23.53 -13.49
CA ASP A 34 30.69 22.80 -12.75
C ASP A 34 30.77 23.29 -11.30
N SER A 35 31.62 22.66 -10.49
CA SER A 35 31.77 23.02 -9.06
C SER A 35 32.23 24.46 -8.85
N THR A 36 32.98 25.04 -9.79
CA THR A 36 33.55 26.40 -9.69
C THR A 36 32.45 27.43 -9.90
N THR A 37 31.72 27.30 -11.00
CA THR A 37 30.63 28.21 -11.36
C THR A 37 29.44 28.05 -10.40
N ALA A 38 29.17 26.83 -9.91
CA ALA A 38 28.17 26.58 -8.85
C ALA A 38 28.50 27.28 -7.53
N ASN A 39 29.78 27.33 -7.13
CA ASN A 39 30.20 27.99 -5.90
C ASN A 39 29.94 29.50 -5.93
N VAL A 40 30.06 30.15 -7.09
CA VAL A 40 29.71 31.58 -7.25
C VAL A 40 28.22 31.80 -6.99
N VAL A 41 27.37 30.97 -7.60
CA VAL A 41 25.92 31.00 -7.38
C VAL A 41 25.57 30.70 -5.93
N ALA A 42 26.19 29.68 -5.33
CA ALA A 42 25.95 29.27 -3.95
C ALA A 42 26.35 30.35 -2.94
N ARG A 43 27.44 31.11 -3.18
CA ARG A 43 27.80 32.27 -2.35
C ARG A 43 26.75 33.36 -2.41
N ALA A 44 26.25 33.70 -3.60
CA ALA A 44 25.18 34.69 -3.73
C ALA A 44 23.90 34.29 -2.96
N LEU A 45 23.58 33.00 -2.97
CA LEU A 45 22.46 32.44 -2.20
C LEU A 45 22.72 32.45 -0.68
N GLN A 46 23.94 32.12 -0.24
CA GLN A 46 24.33 32.15 1.19
C GLN A 46 24.32 33.56 1.77
N ASP A 47 24.82 34.52 1.02
CA ASP A 47 24.89 35.92 1.42
C ASP A 47 23.51 36.61 1.35
N ARG A 48 22.47 35.86 0.95
CA ARG A 48 21.09 36.33 0.75
C ARG A 48 20.99 37.53 -0.19
N THR A 49 21.98 37.71 -1.05
CA THR A 49 21.96 38.70 -2.13
C THR A 49 21.00 38.28 -3.24
N PHE A 50 20.59 37.00 -3.26
CA PHE A 50 19.57 36.45 -4.14
C PHE A 50 18.59 35.53 -3.40
N SER A 51 17.35 35.44 -3.90
CA SER A 51 16.29 34.61 -3.30
C SER A 51 16.41 33.13 -3.71
N MET A 52 16.42 32.23 -2.71
CA MET A 52 16.36 30.77 -2.91
C MET A 52 15.14 30.36 -3.74
N GLN A 53 13.97 30.94 -3.46
CA GLN A 53 12.72 30.64 -4.17
C GLN A 53 12.79 31.05 -5.64
N ARG A 54 13.46 32.15 -5.92
CA ARG A 54 13.65 32.60 -7.31
C ARG A 54 14.63 31.69 -8.05
N MET A 55 15.71 31.27 -7.41
CA MET A 55 16.64 30.30 -7.99
C MET A 55 15.93 28.98 -8.32
N ALA A 56 15.17 28.45 -7.36
CA ALA A 56 14.35 27.26 -7.57
C ALA A 56 13.37 27.43 -8.76
N GLY A 57 12.74 28.60 -8.88
CA GLY A 57 11.88 28.94 -10.02
C GLY A 57 12.62 29.00 -11.37
N MET A 58 13.84 29.54 -11.39
CA MET A 58 14.69 29.58 -12.59
C MET A 58 15.15 28.18 -13.00
N LEU A 59 15.55 27.35 -12.04
CA LEU A 59 15.90 25.95 -12.28
C LEU A 59 14.71 25.13 -12.75
N ALA A 60 13.49 25.40 -12.27
CA ALA A 60 12.28 24.75 -12.72
C ALA A 60 11.98 24.97 -14.22
N GLN A 61 12.52 26.05 -14.83
CA GLN A 61 12.39 26.33 -16.27
C GLN A 61 13.39 25.56 -17.14
N ARG A 62 14.40 24.90 -16.55
CA ARG A 62 15.39 24.09 -17.27
C ARG A 62 14.87 22.69 -17.55
N SER A 63 15.52 21.98 -18.48
CA SER A 63 15.25 20.56 -18.71
C SER A 63 15.50 19.75 -17.43
N ALA A 64 14.90 18.58 -17.31
CA ALA A 64 15.01 17.81 -16.08
C ALA A 64 16.44 17.33 -15.77
N SER A 65 17.22 16.98 -16.80
CA SER A 65 18.62 16.59 -16.66
C SER A 65 19.50 17.77 -16.20
N GLU A 66 19.38 18.92 -16.87
CA GLU A 66 20.12 20.14 -16.49
C GLU A 66 19.75 20.57 -15.07
N ARG A 67 18.46 20.60 -14.76
CA ARG A 67 17.97 20.97 -13.42
C ARG A 67 18.50 20.03 -12.34
N GLY A 68 18.50 18.73 -12.59
CA GLY A 68 19.06 17.71 -11.71
C GLY A 68 20.52 17.98 -11.36
N THR A 69 21.34 18.08 -12.41
CA THR A 69 22.77 18.32 -12.31
C THR A 69 23.08 19.66 -11.64
N MET A 70 22.41 20.74 -12.07
CA MET A 70 22.63 22.07 -11.54
C MET A 70 22.21 22.20 -10.07
N SER A 71 21.08 21.59 -9.69
CA SER A 71 20.61 21.62 -8.30
C SER A 71 21.56 20.86 -7.38
N ARG A 72 22.03 19.68 -7.80
CA ARG A 72 23.05 18.91 -7.08
C ARG A 72 24.34 19.70 -6.89
N LEU A 73 24.84 20.31 -7.97
CA LEU A 73 26.05 21.15 -7.93
C LEU A 73 25.88 22.33 -6.96
N ILE A 74 24.78 23.08 -7.05
CA ILE A 74 24.51 24.20 -6.14
C ILE A 74 24.45 23.72 -4.68
N VAL A 75 23.68 22.66 -4.40
CA VAL A 75 23.50 22.14 -3.04
C VAL A 75 24.81 21.67 -2.42
N SER A 76 25.67 21.01 -3.19
CA SER A 76 27.00 20.57 -2.71
C SER A 76 27.87 21.74 -2.22
N GLN A 77 27.68 22.94 -2.80
CA GLN A 77 28.43 24.15 -2.44
C GLN A 77 27.77 24.98 -1.33
N LEU A 78 26.48 24.72 -1.02
CA LEU A 78 25.75 25.45 0.01
C LEU A 78 26.14 25.00 1.41
N ARG A 79 26.23 25.92 2.39
CA ARG A 79 26.37 25.58 3.82
C ARG A 79 25.03 25.11 4.39
N SER A 80 25.04 24.23 5.39
CA SER A 80 23.92 23.38 5.80
C SER A 80 22.54 24.06 5.83
N ASN A 81 22.37 25.18 6.54
CA ASN A 81 21.06 25.85 6.60
C ASN A 81 20.63 26.40 5.24
N ALA A 82 21.54 26.97 4.46
CA ALA A 82 21.26 27.48 3.12
C ALA A 82 20.93 26.34 2.14
N ALA A 83 21.59 25.18 2.27
CA ALA A 83 21.31 24.00 1.46
C ALA A 83 19.90 23.45 1.73
N LEU A 84 19.51 23.36 3.01
CA LEU A 84 18.17 22.94 3.40
C LEU A 84 17.10 23.94 2.95
N ASP A 85 17.34 25.24 3.12
CA ASP A 85 16.42 26.29 2.64
C ASP A 85 16.25 26.25 1.13
N PHE A 86 17.31 25.92 0.39
CA PHE A 86 17.27 25.73 -1.05
C PHE A 86 16.48 24.46 -1.45
N LEU A 87 16.64 23.36 -0.74
CA LEU A 87 15.83 22.13 -0.93
C LEU A 87 14.34 22.42 -0.71
N LYS A 88 13.98 23.12 0.38
CA LYS A 88 12.59 23.54 0.65
C LYS A 88 12.04 24.46 -0.42
N ALA A 89 12.84 25.42 -0.89
CA ALA A 89 12.45 26.30 -1.98
C ALA A 89 12.18 25.51 -3.27
N THR A 90 13.04 24.54 -3.58
CA THR A 90 12.89 23.63 -4.72
C THR A 90 11.61 22.81 -4.60
N ALA A 91 11.38 22.17 -3.44
CA ALA A 91 10.15 21.41 -3.17
C ALA A 91 8.89 22.29 -3.25
N GLY A 92 8.93 23.50 -2.69
CA GLY A 92 7.81 24.45 -2.73
C GLY A 92 7.43 24.87 -4.14
N VAL A 93 8.41 25.12 -5.01
CA VAL A 93 8.15 25.40 -6.45
C VAL A 93 7.51 24.20 -7.15
N ARG A 94 7.85 22.97 -6.75
CA ARG A 94 7.29 21.73 -7.31
C ARG A 94 5.86 21.43 -6.85
N LEU A 95 5.50 21.82 -5.63
CA LEU A 95 4.15 21.66 -5.09
C LEU A 95 3.14 22.66 -5.67
N VAL A 96 3.60 23.84 -6.08
CA VAL A 96 2.75 24.85 -6.71
C VAL A 96 2.49 24.44 -8.16
N LYS A 97 1.21 24.26 -8.53
CA LYS A 97 0.81 23.99 -9.92
C LYS A 97 1.54 24.97 -10.86
N PRO A 98 2.37 24.50 -11.81
CA PRO A 98 2.84 25.39 -12.85
C PRO A 98 1.58 25.92 -13.55
N LYS A 99 1.42 27.25 -13.58
CA LYS A 99 0.55 27.86 -14.58
C LYS A 99 1.16 27.44 -15.91
N THR A 100 0.54 26.47 -16.59
CA THR A 100 0.92 26.11 -17.95
C THR A 100 1.02 27.43 -18.71
N PRO A 101 2.18 27.78 -19.29
CA PRO A 101 2.25 28.91 -20.20
C PRO A 101 1.18 28.65 -21.25
N GLN A 102 0.21 29.54 -21.40
CA GLN A 102 -0.70 29.50 -22.53
C GLN A 102 0.18 29.63 -23.78
N GLN A 103 0.57 28.50 -24.38
CA GLN A 103 1.00 28.49 -25.76
C GLN A 103 -0.19 29.04 -26.54
N GLN A 104 -0.07 30.26 -27.03
CA GLN A 104 -0.98 30.80 -28.03
C GLN A 104 -0.87 29.87 -29.24
N VAL A 105 -1.81 28.95 -29.35
CA VAL A 105 -2.04 28.22 -30.59
C VAL A 105 -2.46 29.27 -31.62
N PRO A 106 -1.78 29.37 -32.77
CA PRO A 106 -2.23 30.23 -33.86
C PRO A 106 -3.68 29.86 -34.20
N GLN A 107 -4.58 30.84 -34.17
CA GLN A 107 -5.95 30.64 -34.63
C GLN A 107 -5.91 30.36 -36.14
N THR A 108 -6.12 29.11 -36.53
CA THR A 108 -6.60 28.77 -37.87
C THR A 108 -8.10 28.51 -37.79
N GLU A 109 -8.87 29.38 -38.43
CA GLU A 109 -10.27 29.18 -38.76
C GLU A 109 -10.38 28.03 -39.77
N ASP A 110 -11.02 26.93 -39.38
CA ASP A 110 -12.12 26.28 -40.12
C ASP A 110 -12.54 24.96 -39.45
N GLY A 111 -13.85 24.69 -39.47
CA GLY A 111 -14.52 23.70 -38.62
C GLY A 111 -14.58 22.26 -39.13
N GLY A 112 -14.87 21.33 -38.20
CA GLY A 112 -15.43 20.00 -38.49
C GLY A 112 -14.95 18.84 -37.59
N ALA A 113 -15.80 18.47 -36.61
CA ALA A 113 -15.96 17.16 -35.91
C ALA A 113 -14.75 16.47 -35.19
N PRO A 114 -15.01 15.62 -34.15
CA PRO A 114 -13.97 15.20 -33.20
C PRO A 114 -13.37 13.80 -33.46
N GLY A 115 -12.06 13.70 -33.19
CA GLY A 115 -11.48 12.56 -32.46
C GLY A 115 -10.97 11.38 -33.27
N ARG A 116 -9.86 11.53 -33.98
CA ARG A 116 -8.98 10.42 -34.36
C ARG A 116 -7.55 10.66 -33.86
N ASN A 117 -6.99 9.60 -33.31
CA ASN A 117 -5.60 9.49 -32.88
C ASN A 117 -4.65 9.88 -34.02
N GLU A 118 -3.92 10.98 -33.85
CA GLU A 118 -2.68 11.22 -34.60
C GLU A 118 -1.51 11.10 -33.65
N SER A 119 -0.97 9.89 -33.65
CA SER A 119 0.36 9.54 -33.18
C SER A 119 1.17 9.18 -34.41
N LEU A 120 2.41 9.67 -34.50
CA LEU A 120 3.48 9.22 -35.41
C LEU A 120 3.44 9.69 -36.88
N GLU A 121 3.11 10.95 -37.17
CA GLU A 121 3.55 11.62 -38.42
C GLU A 121 4.28 12.94 -38.13
N ALA A 122 5.49 12.83 -37.58
CA ALA A 122 6.44 13.95 -37.53
C ALA A 122 7.89 13.45 -37.49
N LEU A 123 8.24 12.62 -38.47
CA LEU A 123 9.62 12.42 -38.93
C LEU A 123 9.67 12.69 -40.43
N ASP A 124 9.14 13.86 -40.83
CA ASP A 124 9.37 14.40 -42.15
C ASP A 124 10.79 14.98 -42.20
N LEU A 125 11.76 14.09 -42.46
CA LEU A 125 13.18 14.42 -42.65
C LEU A 125 13.46 15.11 -44.00
N ALA A 126 12.42 15.50 -44.76
CA ALA A 126 12.58 16.05 -46.11
C ALA A 126 12.32 17.56 -46.22
N ALA A 127 12.07 18.29 -45.13
CA ALA A 127 11.92 19.75 -45.19
C ALA A 127 13.30 20.45 -45.30
N PRO A 128 13.62 21.13 -46.42
CA PRO A 128 14.89 21.83 -46.57
C PRO A 128 14.86 23.10 -45.70
N GLY A 129 15.57 23.09 -44.57
CA GLY A 129 15.76 24.28 -43.73
C GLY A 129 15.66 24.10 -42.21
N LYS A 130 15.39 22.90 -41.69
CA LYS A 130 15.53 22.61 -40.25
C LYS A 130 16.75 21.74 -40.01
N GLY A 131 17.56 22.14 -39.02
CA GLY A 131 18.93 21.68 -38.80
C GLY A 131 19.12 20.17 -38.93
N ALA A 132 20.24 19.78 -39.57
CA ALA A 132 20.67 18.39 -39.63
C ALA A 132 20.60 17.77 -38.23
N VAL A 133 19.79 16.73 -38.08
CA VAL A 133 19.79 15.92 -36.87
C VAL A 133 21.19 15.34 -36.75
N ASP A 134 21.93 15.75 -35.73
CA ASP A 134 23.25 15.19 -35.44
C ASP A 134 23.04 13.73 -35.01
N LEU A 135 23.20 12.83 -35.98
CA LEU A 135 23.03 11.39 -35.78
C LEU A 135 24.05 10.84 -34.80
N VAL A 136 25.21 11.49 -34.62
CA VAL A 136 26.22 11.11 -33.63
C VAL A 136 25.75 11.47 -32.23
N GLU A 137 25.16 12.66 -32.05
CA GLU A 137 24.57 13.08 -30.79
C GLU A 137 23.32 12.27 -30.44
N LEU A 138 22.50 11.92 -31.44
CA LEU A 138 21.37 11.01 -31.27
C LEU A 138 21.84 9.60 -30.87
N ALA A 139 22.88 9.07 -31.51
CA ALA A 139 23.45 7.77 -31.17
C ALA A 139 24.05 7.76 -29.75
N LYS A 140 24.78 8.81 -29.37
CA LYS A 140 25.27 8.98 -28.00
C LYS A 140 24.13 9.02 -26.99
N ARG A 141 23.04 9.74 -27.29
CA ARG A 141 21.85 9.77 -26.42
C ARG A 141 21.19 8.41 -26.29
N VAL A 142 21.08 7.64 -27.38
CA VAL A 142 20.51 6.27 -27.34
C VAL A 142 21.32 5.35 -26.43
N ASP A 143 22.63 5.54 -26.35
CA ASP A 143 23.56 4.74 -25.54
C ASP A 143 23.85 5.32 -24.15
N ASP A 144 23.41 6.56 -23.86
CA ASP A 144 23.63 7.24 -22.58
C ASP A 144 22.66 6.72 -21.50
N ALA A 145 23.18 5.98 -20.52
CA ALA A 145 22.39 5.44 -19.43
C ALA A 145 21.92 6.50 -18.41
N ASP A 146 22.46 7.73 -18.46
CA ASP A 146 22.03 8.84 -17.62
C ASP A 146 20.92 9.69 -18.29
N ASP A 147 20.69 9.50 -19.60
CA ASP A 147 19.52 10.06 -20.29
C ASP A 147 18.30 9.17 -20.06
N ALA A 148 17.35 9.67 -19.28
CA ALA A 148 16.16 8.94 -18.88
C ALA A 148 15.15 8.67 -20.02
N SER A 149 15.42 9.18 -21.23
CA SER A 149 14.67 8.90 -22.46
C SER A 149 15.39 7.91 -23.40
N SER A 150 16.59 7.48 -23.04
CA SER A 150 17.41 6.60 -23.87
C SER A 150 17.01 5.13 -23.77
N MET A 151 17.36 4.36 -24.80
CA MET A 151 17.20 2.91 -24.78
C MET A 151 18.15 2.24 -23.78
N ALA A 152 19.35 2.79 -23.56
CA ALA A 152 20.29 2.27 -22.57
C ALA A 152 19.75 2.37 -21.14
N TYR A 153 19.16 3.51 -20.78
CA TYR A 153 18.49 3.69 -19.50
C TYR A 153 17.29 2.75 -19.35
N LEU A 154 16.41 2.65 -20.36
CA LEU A 154 15.27 1.72 -20.32
C LEU A 154 15.71 0.26 -20.14
N LYS A 155 16.81 -0.16 -20.79
CA LYS A 155 17.40 -1.50 -20.59
C LYS A 155 17.88 -1.70 -19.16
N ARG A 156 18.47 -0.68 -18.53
CA ARG A 156 18.90 -0.71 -17.13
C ARG A 156 17.70 -0.83 -16.18
N VAL A 157 16.65 -0.03 -16.39
CA VAL A 157 15.41 -0.11 -15.60
C VAL A 157 14.79 -1.51 -15.73
N LEU A 158 14.71 -2.04 -16.95
CA LEU A 158 14.24 -3.41 -17.18
C LEU A 158 15.11 -4.47 -16.48
N ALA A 159 16.43 -4.27 -16.40
CA ALA A 159 17.32 -5.14 -15.64
C ALA A 159 17.03 -5.07 -14.12
N ASP A 160 16.77 -3.89 -13.58
CA ASP A 160 16.41 -3.69 -12.18
C ASP A 160 15.04 -4.32 -11.85
N VAL A 161 14.02 -4.12 -12.71
CA VAL A 161 12.72 -4.81 -12.62
C VAL A 161 12.89 -6.33 -12.64
N ASN A 162 13.70 -6.83 -13.57
CA ASN A 162 14.02 -8.24 -13.64
C ASN A 162 14.69 -8.69 -12.34
N SER A 163 15.67 -7.97 -11.79
CA SER A 163 16.35 -8.35 -10.54
C SER A 163 15.40 -8.47 -9.33
N ILE A 164 14.42 -7.56 -9.22
CA ILE A 164 13.40 -7.59 -8.16
C ILE A 164 12.46 -8.80 -8.32
N SER A 165 12.29 -9.29 -9.55
CA SER A 165 11.36 -10.37 -9.91
C SER A 165 12.01 -11.74 -10.15
N SER A 166 13.33 -11.79 -10.35
CA SER A 166 14.06 -12.96 -10.85
C SER A 166 15.00 -13.61 -9.83
N SER A 167 15.19 -12.98 -8.68
CA SER A 167 16.09 -13.48 -7.65
C SER A 167 15.50 -14.69 -6.93
N LYS A 168 16.30 -15.76 -6.75
CA LYS A 168 15.95 -16.85 -5.81
C LYS A 168 15.87 -16.35 -4.36
N GLU A 169 16.51 -15.22 -4.07
CA GLU A 169 16.52 -14.59 -2.76
C GLU A 169 15.59 -13.36 -2.70
N PRO A 170 14.81 -13.18 -1.64
CA PRO A 170 14.01 -11.97 -1.46
C PRO A 170 14.82 -10.67 -1.49
N TYR A 171 14.24 -9.60 -2.04
CA TYR A 171 14.84 -8.25 -2.09
C TYR A 171 15.39 -7.80 -0.73
N SER A 172 14.62 -8.04 0.35
CA SER A 172 15.02 -7.71 1.72
C SER A 172 16.37 -8.31 2.11
N ARG A 173 16.66 -9.55 1.69
CA ARG A 173 17.94 -10.21 2.00
C ARG A 173 19.10 -9.60 1.22
N LEU A 174 18.92 -9.37 -0.08
CA LEU A 174 19.91 -8.71 -0.92
C LEU A 174 20.22 -7.31 -0.37
N ARG A 175 19.16 -6.57 0.00
CA ARG A 175 19.28 -5.22 0.52
C ARG A 175 19.99 -5.18 1.88
N ARG A 176 19.67 -6.11 2.78
CA ARG A 176 20.38 -6.26 4.07
C ARG A 176 21.86 -6.55 3.89
N THR A 177 22.20 -7.41 2.92
CA THR A 177 23.61 -7.72 2.62
C THR A 177 24.36 -6.49 2.09
N ALA A 178 23.74 -5.72 1.19
CA ALA A 178 24.32 -4.50 0.66
C ALA A 178 24.51 -3.44 1.75
N LEU A 179 23.47 -3.15 2.54
CA LEU A 179 23.55 -2.16 3.62
C LEU A 179 24.47 -2.60 4.76
N GLY A 180 24.53 -3.90 5.06
CA GLY A 180 25.36 -4.48 6.12
C GLY A 180 26.85 -4.16 5.99
N GLN A 181 27.33 -3.91 4.76
CA GLN A 181 28.72 -3.49 4.50
C GLN A 181 28.98 -2.02 4.89
N GLU A 182 27.92 -1.21 4.93
CA GLU A 182 27.96 0.22 5.21
C GLU A 182 27.57 0.56 6.67
N VAL A 183 27.04 -0.42 7.42
CA VAL A 183 26.58 -0.26 8.81
C VAL A 183 27.72 0.19 9.72
N VAL A 184 27.45 1.24 10.49
CA VAL A 184 28.28 1.66 11.62
C VAL A 184 27.69 1.16 12.94
N ALA A 185 28.50 1.18 14.01
CA ALA A 185 28.02 0.86 15.36
C ALA A 185 26.80 1.72 15.73
N GLY A 186 25.76 1.08 16.30
CA GLY A 186 24.50 1.72 16.70
C GLY A 186 23.40 1.76 15.63
N GLN A 187 23.62 1.20 14.43
CA GLN A 187 22.64 1.19 13.34
C GLN A 187 22.37 -0.20 12.75
N ALA A 188 22.84 -1.27 13.40
CA ALA A 188 22.63 -2.64 12.95
C ALA A 188 21.13 -3.02 12.96
N HIS A 189 20.37 -2.49 13.92
CA HIS A 189 18.93 -2.68 14.00
C HIS A 189 18.19 -2.19 12.75
N ILE A 190 18.58 -1.04 12.19
CA ILE A 190 17.94 -0.43 11.01
C ILE A 190 18.04 -1.37 9.80
N VAL A 191 19.21 -1.97 9.58
CA VAL A 191 19.41 -2.93 8.49
C VAL A 191 18.61 -4.20 8.74
N GLU A 192 18.63 -4.75 9.94
CA GLU A 192 17.87 -5.97 10.26
C GLU A 192 16.35 -5.81 10.12
N GLN A 193 15.83 -4.58 10.24
CA GLN A 193 14.41 -4.25 10.05
C GLN A 193 13.98 -4.15 8.57
N VAL A 194 14.90 -4.13 7.61
CA VAL A 194 14.54 -4.07 6.17
C VAL A 194 13.72 -5.29 5.78
N GLY A 195 12.51 -5.07 5.23
CA GLY A 195 11.55 -6.12 4.89
C GLY A 195 10.48 -6.39 5.96
N PHE A 196 10.58 -5.84 7.17
CA PHE A 196 9.52 -5.93 8.19
C PHE A 196 8.21 -5.26 7.75
N ARG A 197 8.28 -4.22 6.90
CA ARG A 197 7.12 -3.44 6.45
C ARG A 197 6.25 -4.23 5.48
N THR A 198 6.84 -5.16 4.74
CA THR A 198 6.13 -6.05 3.84
C THR A 198 5.63 -7.29 4.60
N ALA A 199 4.32 -7.49 4.72
CA ALA A 199 3.84 -8.75 5.30
C ALA A 199 4.20 -9.94 4.42
N SER A 200 4.49 -11.07 5.07
CA SER A 200 4.72 -12.33 4.39
C SER A 200 3.55 -12.71 3.50
N SER A 201 3.84 -13.00 2.23
CA SER A 201 2.93 -13.71 1.34
C SER A 201 2.99 -15.21 1.66
N LYS A 202 1.83 -15.87 1.73
CA LYS A 202 1.76 -17.34 1.91
C LYS A 202 2.03 -18.12 0.61
N ARG A 203 2.39 -17.47 -0.50
CA ARG A 203 2.68 -18.15 -1.77
C ARG A 203 3.95 -19.00 -1.70
N VAL A 204 3.91 -20.19 -2.30
CA VAL A 204 5.08 -21.03 -2.55
C VAL A 204 5.82 -20.54 -3.79
N ALA A 205 7.15 -20.48 -3.72
CA ALA A 205 8.09 -19.80 -4.64
C ALA A 205 8.16 -20.30 -6.11
N GLN A 206 7.19 -21.07 -6.62
CA GLN A 206 7.39 -21.83 -7.88
C GLN A 206 6.98 -21.14 -9.18
N GLY A 207 6.46 -19.91 -9.20
CA GLY A 207 6.21 -19.24 -10.48
C GLY A 207 5.72 -17.81 -10.36
N GLY A 208 6.57 -16.86 -10.77
CA GLY A 208 6.21 -15.45 -10.93
C GLY A 208 6.37 -14.60 -9.68
N LEU A 209 6.98 -13.42 -9.87
CA LEU A 209 7.08 -12.25 -8.97
C LEU A 209 6.76 -12.56 -7.50
N SER A 210 7.65 -13.32 -6.83
CA SER A 210 7.40 -13.70 -5.46
C SER A 210 7.44 -12.45 -4.57
N THR A 211 6.32 -12.17 -3.92
CA THR A 211 6.12 -11.11 -2.92
C THR A 211 6.66 -11.48 -1.55
N GLN A 212 7.52 -12.48 -1.48
CA GLN A 212 8.00 -13.02 -0.21
C GLN A 212 8.89 -11.98 0.46
N SER A 213 8.41 -11.39 1.55
CA SER A 213 9.29 -11.00 2.64
C SER A 213 9.83 -12.30 3.24
N ASP A 214 11.15 -12.41 3.46
CA ASP A 214 11.73 -13.51 4.22
C ASP A 214 11.47 -13.39 5.73
N ILE A 215 10.74 -12.35 6.16
CA ILE A 215 10.45 -12.09 7.56
C ILE A 215 8.94 -12.25 7.79
N GLU A 216 8.59 -13.27 8.58
CA GLU A 216 7.20 -13.74 8.72
C GLU A 216 6.31 -12.88 9.64
N SER A 217 6.86 -11.92 10.38
CA SER A 217 6.05 -11.04 11.24
C SER A 217 6.75 -9.75 11.67
N SER A 218 6.06 -8.62 11.49
CA SER A 218 6.46 -7.30 12.02
C SER A 218 6.09 -7.08 13.48
N TYR A 219 5.27 -7.97 14.05
CA TYR A 219 4.92 -8.00 15.46
C TYR A 219 5.47 -9.26 16.09
N TRP A 220 6.04 -9.13 17.26
CA TRP A 220 6.52 -10.28 17.99
C TRP A 220 5.37 -11.02 18.65
N ARG A 221 4.65 -11.83 17.86
CA ARG A 221 3.62 -12.72 18.39
C ARG A 221 4.32 -13.76 19.26
N THR A 222 3.77 -14.00 20.44
CA THR A 222 4.34 -14.85 21.49
C THR A 222 4.62 -16.30 21.06
N SER A 223 4.21 -16.72 19.86
CA SER A 223 4.44 -18.05 19.29
C SER A 223 5.71 -18.21 18.45
N PHE A 224 6.67 -17.28 18.50
CA PHE A 224 7.99 -17.46 17.87
C PHE A 224 9.06 -17.89 18.89
N ASP A 225 8.81 -18.94 19.68
CA ASP A 225 9.77 -19.47 20.66
C ASP A 225 11.16 -19.71 20.07
N GLY A 226 11.23 -20.12 18.79
CA GLY A 226 12.48 -20.33 18.06
C GLY A 226 13.22 -19.05 17.69
N ALA A 227 12.50 -17.97 17.33
CA ALA A 227 13.12 -16.69 16.99
C ALA A 227 13.47 -15.89 18.27
N LEU A 228 12.72 -16.06 19.36
CA LEU A 228 12.90 -15.26 20.58
C LEU A 228 14.18 -15.66 21.26
N LYS A 229 14.45 -16.97 21.34
CA LYS A 229 15.72 -17.49 21.83
C LYS A 229 16.90 -16.99 21.00
N LYS A 230 16.78 -16.96 19.66
CA LYS A 230 17.82 -16.42 18.76
C LYS A 230 18.01 -14.92 18.94
N PHE A 231 16.92 -14.17 19.09
CA PHE A 231 16.93 -12.72 19.28
C PHE A 231 17.54 -12.34 20.64
N VAL A 232 17.10 -12.99 21.72
CA VAL A 232 17.65 -12.82 23.08
C VAL A 232 19.14 -13.21 23.11
N ALA A 233 19.54 -14.26 22.40
CA ALA A 233 20.95 -14.60 22.24
C ALA A 233 21.75 -13.51 21.49
N LYS A 234 21.15 -12.89 20.46
CA LYS A 234 21.75 -11.76 19.71
C LYS A 234 21.91 -10.50 20.56
N LEU A 235 21.03 -10.23 21.52
CA LEU A 235 21.12 -9.05 22.38
C LEU A 235 22.38 -9.00 23.26
N GLN A 236 23.10 -10.12 23.43
CA GLN A 236 24.35 -10.27 24.20
C GLN A 236 24.42 -9.59 25.59
N ALA A 237 23.30 -9.09 26.15
CA ALA A 237 23.25 -8.27 27.35
C ALA A 237 22.08 -8.65 28.28
N GLY A 238 22.41 -9.23 29.43
CA GLY A 238 21.88 -8.80 30.73
C GLY A 238 20.43 -9.08 31.16
N GLY A 239 19.54 -9.64 30.35
CA GLY A 239 18.16 -9.95 30.76
C GLY A 239 17.96 -11.43 31.14
N LYS A 240 17.78 -11.76 32.43
CA LYS A 240 17.35 -13.11 32.87
C LYS A 240 15.86 -13.33 32.56
N LEU A 241 15.49 -13.41 31.27
CA LEU A 241 14.18 -13.95 30.90
C LEU A 241 14.10 -15.40 31.38
N LYS A 242 13.12 -15.68 32.24
CA LYS A 242 12.85 -17.03 32.74
C LYS A 242 11.93 -17.75 31.77
N GLU A 243 11.94 -19.08 31.85
CA GLU A 243 10.94 -19.89 31.15
C GLU A 243 9.53 -19.47 31.58
N GLY A 244 8.67 -19.15 30.59
CA GLY A 244 7.31 -18.65 30.82
C GLY A 244 7.17 -17.13 30.94
N ASP A 245 8.26 -16.36 30.86
CA ASP A 245 8.17 -14.90 30.73
C ASP A 245 7.72 -14.49 29.32
N ILE A 246 6.91 -13.43 29.23
CA ILE A 246 6.37 -12.91 27.97
C ILE A 246 6.77 -11.45 27.79
N LEU A 247 7.27 -11.08 26.60
CA LEU A 247 7.52 -9.68 26.26
C LEU A 247 6.22 -8.97 25.89
N VAL A 248 6.00 -7.79 26.46
CA VAL A 248 4.82 -6.96 26.23
C VAL A 248 5.23 -5.52 25.90
N ASN A 249 4.35 -4.80 25.22
CA ASN A 249 4.65 -3.46 24.67
C ASN A 249 4.66 -2.30 25.67
N SER A 250 4.24 -2.51 26.93
CA SER A 250 4.14 -1.44 27.92
C SER A 250 4.07 -1.97 29.35
N PRO A 251 4.61 -1.24 30.35
CA PRO A 251 4.41 -1.56 31.77
C PRO A 251 2.94 -1.44 32.23
N ARG A 252 2.06 -0.78 31.47
CA ARG A 252 0.63 -0.65 31.81
C ARG A 252 -0.21 -1.86 31.39
N VAL A 253 0.38 -2.88 30.76
CA VAL A 253 -0.37 -4.05 30.29
C VAL A 253 -1.14 -4.74 31.41
N LEU A 254 -0.64 -4.74 32.66
CA LEU A 254 -1.39 -5.27 33.81
C LEU A 254 -2.76 -4.60 33.98
N ARG A 255 -2.85 -3.28 33.78
CA ARG A 255 -4.11 -2.52 33.87
C ARG A 255 -5.10 -2.93 32.79
N LYS A 256 -4.62 -3.20 31.56
CA LYS A 256 -5.47 -3.70 30.48
C LYS A 256 -5.94 -5.15 30.75
N LEU A 257 -5.07 -5.98 31.34
CA LEU A 257 -5.41 -7.35 31.72
C LEU A 257 -6.48 -7.41 32.82
N GLU A 258 -6.63 -6.38 33.66
CA GLU A 258 -7.72 -6.28 34.65
C GLU A 258 -9.12 -6.39 34.02
N MET A 259 -9.27 -6.01 32.74
CA MET A 259 -10.54 -6.10 32.03
C MET A 259 -10.92 -7.54 31.66
N VAL A 260 -9.94 -8.45 31.52
CA VAL A 260 -10.13 -9.76 30.88
C VAL A 260 -9.68 -10.94 31.72
N LEU A 261 -8.99 -10.70 32.85
CA LEU A 261 -8.48 -11.74 33.73
C LEU A 261 -9.09 -11.65 35.13
N ASP A 262 -9.22 -12.81 35.78
CA ASP A 262 -9.60 -12.89 37.18
C ASP A 262 -8.54 -12.29 38.11
N ARG A 263 -8.99 -11.66 39.20
CA ARG A 263 -8.12 -11.08 40.24
C ARG A 263 -7.07 -12.06 40.78
N LYS A 264 -7.42 -13.35 40.90
CA LYS A 264 -6.49 -14.41 41.37
C LYS A 264 -5.35 -14.69 40.39
N VAL A 265 -5.61 -14.53 39.09
CA VAL A 265 -4.58 -14.67 38.04
C VAL A 265 -3.71 -13.42 38.03
N LEU A 266 -4.34 -12.24 38.03
CA LEU A 266 -3.64 -10.95 38.04
C LEU A 266 -2.67 -10.80 39.21
N ALA A 267 -3.06 -11.24 40.42
CA ALA A 267 -2.21 -11.17 41.61
C ALA A 267 -0.90 -11.97 41.51
N LYS A 268 -0.82 -12.94 40.57
CA LYS A 268 0.40 -13.72 40.31
C LYS A 268 1.31 -13.07 39.26
N LEU A 269 0.78 -12.13 38.49
CA LEU A 269 1.52 -11.48 37.42
C LEU A 269 2.43 -10.39 37.99
N LYS A 270 3.61 -10.27 37.40
CA LYS A 270 4.55 -9.18 37.67
C LYS A 270 5.00 -8.60 36.35
N ILE A 271 5.09 -7.28 36.28
CA ILE A 271 5.60 -6.59 35.10
C ILE A 271 6.86 -5.82 35.46
N GLN A 272 7.89 -5.99 34.64
CA GLN A 272 9.17 -5.30 34.81
C GLN A 272 9.60 -4.68 33.48
N PRO A 273 9.78 -3.36 33.39
CA PRO A 273 10.35 -2.73 32.20
C PRO A 273 11.73 -3.33 31.87
N LEU A 274 12.00 -3.59 30.60
CA LEU A 274 13.35 -3.88 30.14
C LEU A 274 14.20 -2.61 30.21
N LYS A 275 15.51 -2.77 30.44
CA LYS A 275 16.46 -1.66 30.43
C LYS A 275 16.54 -1.11 28.99
N GLY A 276 16.34 0.20 28.83
CA GLY A 276 16.37 0.89 27.53
C GLY A 276 15.19 1.87 27.36
N GLU A 277 15.16 2.61 26.26
CA GLU A 277 14.10 3.59 25.95
C GLU A 277 12.97 2.99 25.09
N THR A 278 12.82 1.66 25.02
CA THR A 278 11.96 0.99 24.01
C THR A 278 10.49 0.80 24.38
N GLY A 279 10.09 1.16 25.60
CA GLY A 279 8.74 0.91 26.14
C GLY A 279 8.43 -0.57 26.42
N ILE A 280 9.36 -1.49 26.14
CA ILE A 280 9.15 -2.94 26.30
C ILE A 280 9.24 -3.38 27.76
N SER A 281 8.37 -4.29 28.16
CA SER A 281 8.36 -4.89 29.49
C SER A 281 8.29 -6.42 29.45
N VAL A 282 8.75 -7.04 30.52
CA VAL A 282 8.63 -8.48 30.78
C VAL A 282 7.44 -8.72 31.69
N LEU A 283 6.48 -9.53 31.24
CA LEU A 283 5.38 -10.06 32.02
C LEU A 283 5.75 -11.46 32.54
N SER A 284 6.00 -11.54 33.85
CA SER A 284 6.30 -12.79 34.55
C SER A 284 5.07 -13.35 35.27
N GLY A 285 5.07 -14.66 35.52
CA GLY A 285 3.96 -15.35 36.20
C GLY A 285 2.81 -15.74 35.27
N ALA A 286 2.98 -15.55 33.96
CA ALA A 286 2.06 -15.97 32.90
C ALA A 286 2.10 -17.50 32.66
N THR A 287 2.12 -18.29 33.74
CA THR A 287 2.16 -19.76 33.70
C THR A 287 0.75 -20.35 33.79
N GLY A 288 0.43 -21.39 33.03
CA GLY A 288 -0.86 -22.12 33.10
C GLY A 288 -1.51 -22.38 31.74
N SER A 289 -2.77 -22.84 31.74
CA SER A 289 -3.52 -23.25 30.54
C SER A 289 -4.22 -22.11 29.78
N LEU A 290 -4.00 -20.85 30.18
CA LEU A 290 -4.59 -19.69 29.50
C LEU A 290 -3.93 -19.47 28.13
N ASN A 291 -4.73 -19.13 27.12
CA ASN A 291 -4.22 -18.74 25.81
C ASN A 291 -3.69 -17.29 25.84
N TRP A 292 -2.50 -17.10 26.44
CA TRP A 292 -1.87 -15.79 26.61
C TRP A 292 -1.67 -15.05 25.29
N LYS A 293 -1.36 -15.77 24.20
CA LYS A 293 -1.24 -15.20 22.87
C LYS A 293 -2.50 -14.45 22.47
N GLU A 294 -3.63 -15.15 22.50
CA GLU A 294 -4.92 -14.59 22.09
C GLU A 294 -5.39 -13.47 23.02
N ILE A 295 -5.07 -13.55 24.32
CA ILE A 295 -5.38 -12.50 25.30
C ILE A 295 -4.58 -11.22 24.98
N LEU A 296 -3.26 -11.34 24.84
CA LEU A 296 -2.37 -10.21 24.58
C LEU A 296 -2.62 -9.57 23.20
N GLU A 297 -2.88 -10.39 22.18
CA GLU A 297 -3.30 -9.92 20.86
C GLU A 297 -4.64 -9.16 20.95
N GLY A 298 -5.62 -9.68 21.70
CA GLY A 298 -6.92 -9.06 21.87
C GLY A 298 -6.91 -7.71 22.60
N ILE A 299 -5.93 -7.46 23.47
CA ILE A 299 -5.76 -6.15 24.16
C ILE A 299 -4.68 -5.25 23.54
N GLY A 300 -4.12 -5.66 22.39
CA GLY A 300 -3.02 -4.94 21.73
C GLY A 300 -1.80 -4.76 22.63
N ALA A 301 -1.39 -5.80 23.37
CA ALA A 301 -0.24 -5.77 24.28
C ALA A 301 1.06 -6.33 23.66
N THR A 302 1.02 -6.71 22.39
CA THR A 302 2.13 -7.33 21.66
C THR A 302 3.15 -6.27 21.23
N PRO A 303 4.45 -6.43 21.51
CA PRO A 303 5.47 -5.48 21.08
C PRO A 303 5.71 -5.57 19.56
N SER A 304 6.08 -4.44 18.95
CA SER A 304 6.51 -4.44 17.56
C SER A 304 7.91 -5.07 17.44
N ALA A 305 8.21 -5.64 16.27
CA ALA A 305 9.55 -6.11 15.97
C ALA A 305 10.54 -4.94 15.93
N TYR A 306 10.12 -3.74 15.54
CA TYR A 306 10.97 -2.54 15.52
C TYR A 306 11.50 -2.20 16.92
N GLN A 307 10.59 -2.05 17.89
CA GLN A 307 10.94 -1.77 19.29
C GLN A 307 11.88 -2.83 19.88
N LEU A 308 11.69 -4.09 19.49
CA LEU A 308 12.59 -5.16 19.92
C LEU A 308 13.96 -5.01 19.27
N PHE A 309 14.05 -4.91 17.94
CA PHE A 309 15.34 -4.85 17.25
C PHE A 309 16.18 -3.62 17.64
N GLU A 310 15.56 -2.50 18.03
CA GLU A 310 16.29 -1.37 18.63
C GLU A 310 17.09 -1.76 19.88
N LEU A 311 16.67 -2.79 20.63
CA LEU A 311 17.43 -3.31 21.78
C LEU A 311 18.81 -3.88 21.38
N VAL A 312 19.01 -4.26 20.11
CA VAL A 312 20.32 -4.76 19.61
C VAL A 312 21.41 -3.69 19.75
N ASP A 313 21.02 -2.42 19.67
CA ASP A 313 21.93 -1.28 19.66
C ASP A 313 21.86 -0.44 20.95
N ALA A 314 21.12 -0.89 21.98
CA ALA A 314 20.80 -0.10 23.18
C ALA A 314 22.02 0.36 24.02
N ASP A 315 23.18 -0.29 23.87
CA ASP A 315 24.44 0.07 24.53
C ASP A 315 25.54 0.51 23.53
N GLN A 316 25.20 0.68 22.25
CA GLN A 316 26.14 1.10 21.21
C GLN A 316 26.09 2.61 21.03
N VAL A 317 27.26 3.25 21.00
CA VAL A 317 27.36 4.69 20.67
C VAL A 317 27.31 4.83 19.15
N PRO A 318 26.38 5.64 18.60
CA PRO A 318 26.36 5.93 17.17
C PRO A 318 27.70 6.50 16.71
N TYR A 319 28.26 5.96 15.64
CA TYR A 319 29.50 6.49 15.07
C TYR A 319 29.27 7.87 14.43
N GLY A 320 30.26 8.76 14.52
CA GLY A 320 30.17 10.12 13.95
C GLY A 320 30.09 10.14 12.42
N PRO A 321 29.59 11.25 11.82
CA PRO A 321 29.34 11.35 10.38
C PRO A 321 30.63 11.16 9.56
N LYS A 322 30.56 10.34 8.51
CA LYS A 322 31.63 10.24 7.50
C LYS A 322 31.43 11.36 6.47
N GLN A 323 32.36 12.32 6.40
CA GLN A 323 32.32 13.48 5.48
C GLN A 323 32.46 13.15 3.98
N GLN A 324 32.34 11.88 3.56
CA GLN A 324 32.58 11.45 2.18
C GLN A 324 31.32 11.45 1.28
N VAL A 325 30.13 11.58 1.86
CA VAL A 325 28.84 11.61 1.13
C VAL A 325 28.13 12.94 1.40
N ASP A 326 27.33 13.45 0.46
CA ASP A 326 26.46 14.63 0.66
C ASP A 326 25.00 14.25 0.35
N THR A 327 24.31 13.79 1.39
CA THR A 327 22.92 13.31 1.36
C THR A 327 21.94 14.40 0.88
N TYR A 328 22.23 15.68 1.12
CA TYR A 328 21.42 16.77 0.57
C TYR A 328 21.56 16.88 -0.94
N ALA A 329 22.77 16.66 -1.47
CA ALA A 329 22.99 16.65 -2.91
C ALA A 329 22.27 15.47 -3.58
N ASP A 330 22.26 14.29 -2.96
CA ASP A 330 21.51 13.12 -3.43
C ASP A 330 19.99 13.35 -3.39
N LEU A 331 19.48 13.95 -2.31
CA LEU A 331 18.06 14.32 -2.20
C LEU A 331 17.67 15.38 -3.24
N ALA A 332 18.52 16.38 -3.46
CA ALA A 332 18.32 17.39 -4.50
C ALA A 332 18.21 16.72 -5.87
N GLN A 333 19.15 15.82 -6.21
CA GLN A 333 19.13 15.07 -7.46
C GLN A 333 17.83 14.27 -7.61
N LEU A 334 17.40 13.55 -6.57
CA LEU A 334 16.18 12.76 -6.58
C LEU A 334 14.95 13.60 -6.95
N ILE A 335 14.68 14.69 -6.20
CA ILE A 335 13.46 15.50 -6.38
C ILE A 335 13.49 16.42 -7.63
N THR A 336 14.66 16.60 -8.24
CA THR A 336 14.81 17.42 -9.46
C THR A 336 14.94 16.61 -10.74
N SER A 337 15.11 15.29 -10.61
CA SER A 337 15.22 14.33 -11.72
C SER A 337 14.04 14.36 -12.71
N SER A 338 14.29 13.80 -13.89
CA SER A 338 13.28 13.52 -14.92
C SER A 338 12.24 12.53 -14.40
N ALA A 339 12.69 11.44 -13.79
CA ALA A 339 11.81 10.41 -13.22
C ALA A 339 10.86 11.01 -12.17
N PHE A 340 11.35 11.86 -11.27
CA PHE A 340 10.48 12.57 -10.33
C PHE A 340 9.48 13.47 -11.04
N SER A 341 9.87 14.18 -12.10
CA SER A 341 8.94 15.03 -12.84
C SER A 341 7.83 14.21 -13.51
N ARG A 342 8.18 13.05 -14.10
CA ARG A 342 7.21 12.09 -14.67
C ARG A 342 6.28 11.52 -13.59
N LEU A 343 6.80 11.23 -12.40
CA LEU A 343 5.98 10.81 -11.25
C LEU A 343 4.93 11.87 -10.95
N GLN A 344 5.32 13.15 -10.91
CA GLN A 344 4.37 14.24 -10.65
C GLN A 344 3.32 14.37 -11.76
N ASP A 345 3.68 14.08 -13.01
CA ASP A 345 2.72 14.09 -14.13
C ASP A 345 1.72 12.94 -14.01
N ILE A 346 2.18 11.74 -13.63
CA ILE A 346 1.30 10.59 -13.34
C ILE A 346 0.41 10.89 -12.13
N ALA A 347 0.96 11.45 -11.05
CA ALA A 347 0.27 11.81 -9.82
C ALA A 347 -0.88 12.80 -10.05
N ARG A 348 -0.70 13.72 -11.01
CA ARG A 348 -1.72 14.71 -11.41
C ARG A 348 -2.71 14.17 -12.45
N GLY A 349 -2.43 12.99 -13.01
CA GLY A 349 -3.29 12.32 -13.97
C GLY A 349 -4.57 11.77 -13.38
N LYS A 350 -5.32 11.03 -14.19
CA LYS A 350 -6.55 10.31 -13.79
C LYS A 350 -6.38 8.79 -13.83
N GLY A 351 -5.14 8.32 -14.03
CA GLY A 351 -4.82 6.89 -14.10
C GLY A 351 -4.91 6.21 -12.74
N GLU A 352 -4.96 4.88 -12.74
CA GLU A 352 -5.10 4.06 -11.53
C GLU A 352 -3.90 4.19 -10.58
N LEU A 353 -2.71 4.46 -11.12
CA LEU A 353 -1.50 4.72 -10.32
C LEU A 353 -1.44 6.14 -9.76
N ALA A 354 -2.26 7.08 -10.22
CA ALA A 354 -2.15 8.49 -9.84
C ALA A 354 -2.20 8.71 -8.31
N PRO A 355 -3.13 8.11 -7.54
CA PRO A 355 -3.16 8.28 -6.09
C PRO A 355 -1.90 7.74 -5.39
N VAL A 356 -1.34 6.64 -5.91
CA VAL A 356 -0.13 6.02 -5.36
C VAL A 356 1.09 6.88 -5.67
N CYS A 357 1.21 7.40 -6.89
CA CYS A 357 2.29 8.30 -7.28
C CYS A 357 2.22 9.65 -6.54
N ALA A 358 1.01 10.17 -6.27
CA ALA A 358 0.82 11.38 -5.47
C ALA A 358 1.31 11.20 -4.02
N MET A 359 0.98 10.05 -3.41
CA MET A 359 1.53 9.68 -2.11
C MET A 359 3.06 9.66 -2.13
N VAL A 360 3.67 8.97 -3.10
CA VAL A 360 5.14 8.90 -3.21
C VAL A 360 5.75 10.29 -3.42
N GLU A 361 5.16 11.12 -4.27
CA GLU A 361 5.57 12.51 -4.49
C GLU A 361 5.60 13.28 -3.17
N HIS A 362 4.51 13.26 -2.41
CA HIS A 362 4.42 14.02 -1.17
C HIS A 362 5.37 13.51 -0.08
N LEU A 363 5.55 12.19 0.04
CA LEU A 363 6.50 11.61 1.01
C LEU A 363 7.94 11.98 0.66
N LEU A 364 8.35 11.85 -0.61
CA LEU A 364 9.70 12.22 -1.05
C LEU A 364 9.96 13.73 -0.86
N LEU A 365 8.99 14.59 -1.17
CA LEU A 365 9.11 16.03 -0.91
C LEU A 365 9.16 16.33 0.59
N GLY A 366 8.48 15.54 1.42
CA GLY A 366 8.54 15.63 2.88
C GLY A 366 9.96 15.45 3.43
N LEU A 367 10.83 14.70 2.74
CA LEU A 367 12.23 14.55 3.14
C LEU A 367 13.04 15.86 2.99
N THR A 368 12.51 16.88 2.30
CA THR A 368 13.18 18.19 2.19
C THR A 368 12.90 19.13 3.37
N ASP A 369 11.99 18.75 4.25
CA ASP A 369 11.65 19.54 5.43
C ASP A 369 12.79 19.51 6.45
N LYS A 370 12.63 20.29 7.52
CA LYS A 370 13.57 20.28 8.67
C LYS A 370 13.68 18.93 9.40
N PHE A 371 12.87 17.95 9.00
CA PHE A 371 12.85 16.59 9.53
C PHE A 371 13.45 15.57 8.55
N GLY A 372 14.05 16.04 7.45
CA GLY A 372 14.73 15.25 6.44
C GLY A 372 16.03 14.61 6.90
N PRO A 373 16.82 14.02 5.96
CA PRO A 373 18.10 13.40 6.26
C PRO A 373 19.10 14.37 6.90
N ASP A 374 20.06 13.86 7.66
CA ASP A 374 21.28 14.63 7.95
C ASP A 374 22.12 14.76 6.68
N ARG A 375 22.87 15.86 6.55
CA ARG A 375 23.62 16.15 5.32
C ARG A 375 24.67 15.08 5.01
N PHE A 376 25.28 14.48 6.02
CA PHE A 376 26.43 13.59 5.87
C PHE A 376 26.16 12.24 6.53
N ASP A 377 25.25 11.47 5.94
CA ASP A 377 24.88 10.14 6.41
C ASP A 377 24.88 9.11 5.27
N VAL A 378 25.65 8.03 5.44
CA VAL A 378 25.92 7.04 4.40
C VAL A 378 24.69 6.17 4.13
N LEU A 379 23.99 5.73 5.17
CA LEU A 379 22.79 4.90 5.00
C LEU A 379 21.67 5.68 4.30
N SER A 380 21.47 6.94 4.68
CA SER A 380 20.50 7.84 4.05
C SER A 380 20.87 8.15 2.60
N ALA A 381 22.15 8.43 2.31
CA ALA A 381 22.62 8.64 0.94
C ALA A 381 22.37 7.39 0.08
N ASP A 382 22.68 6.20 0.60
CA ASP A 382 22.45 4.96 -0.10
C ASP A 382 20.96 4.66 -0.33
N ALA A 383 20.12 4.91 0.69
CA ALA A 383 18.67 4.79 0.57
C ALA A 383 18.09 5.77 -0.47
N LEU A 384 18.56 7.02 -0.54
CA LEU A 384 18.14 7.99 -1.56
C LEU A 384 18.55 7.56 -2.98
N ARG A 385 19.73 6.97 -3.16
CA ARG A 385 20.13 6.38 -4.44
C ARG A 385 19.28 5.17 -4.80
N SER A 386 18.92 4.34 -3.82
CA SER A 386 17.96 3.24 -4.00
C SER A 386 16.57 3.75 -4.41
N LEU A 387 16.07 4.80 -3.76
CA LEU A 387 14.83 5.48 -4.11
C LEU A 387 14.83 6.01 -5.54
N SER A 388 15.95 6.56 -6.03
CA SER A 388 16.06 7.00 -7.42
C SER A 388 15.84 5.85 -8.40
N ARG A 389 16.46 4.68 -8.17
CA ARG A 389 16.28 3.50 -9.04
C ARG A 389 14.86 2.95 -8.99
N LEU A 390 14.26 2.91 -7.80
CA LEU A 390 12.87 2.46 -7.64
C LEU A 390 11.90 3.44 -8.31
N LEU A 391 12.17 4.74 -8.21
CA LEU A 391 11.39 5.78 -8.88
C LEU A 391 11.44 5.62 -10.40
N ASP A 392 12.60 5.31 -10.97
CA ASP A 392 12.74 4.99 -12.39
C ASP A 392 11.81 3.84 -12.79
N ILE A 393 11.72 2.78 -11.99
CA ILE A 393 10.79 1.66 -12.23
C ILE A 393 9.33 2.13 -12.20
N VAL A 394 8.95 2.94 -11.21
CA VAL A 394 7.56 3.41 -11.06
C VAL A 394 7.07 4.17 -12.30
N VAL A 395 7.94 4.96 -12.93
CA VAL A 395 7.54 5.89 -14.00
C VAL A 395 7.83 5.36 -15.41
N GLU A 396 8.77 4.43 -15.56
CA GLU A 396 9.12 3.85 -16.87
C GLU A 396 8.46 2.50 -17.14
N ASP A 397 8.11 1.72 -16.11
CA ASP A 397 7.54 0.40 -16.32
C ASP A 397 6.08 0.54 -16.77
N PRO A 398 5.72 0.08 -17.99
CA PRO A 398 4.32 0.08 -18.43
C PRO A 398 3.44 -0.87 -17.61
N ASN A 399 4.02 -1.67 -16.70
CA ASN A 399 3.34 -2.60 -15.85
C ASN A 399 2.97 -2.01 -14.47
N PRO A 400 1.67 -1.79 -14.20
CA PRO A 400 1.21 -1.23 -12.92
C PRO A 400 1.60 -2.09 -11.71
N SER A 401 1.62 -3.41 -11.83
CA SER A 401 1.94 -4.31 -10.72
C SER A 401 3.40 -4.17 -10.28
N SER A 402 4.31 -3.95 -11.23
CA SER A 402 5.73 -3.70 -10.94
C SER A 402 5.95 -2.30 -10.37
N ALA A 403 5.22 -1.30 -10.86
CA ALA A 403 5.22 0.05 -10.27
C ALA A 403 4.72 0.02 -8.80
N LEU A 404 3.59 -0.63 -8.51
CA LEU A 404 3.08 -0.80 -7.14
C LEU A 404 4.09 -1.53 -6.24
N ARG A 405 4.82 -2.50 -6.79
CA ARG A 405 5.90 -3.19 -6.06
C ARG A 405 7.08 -2.27 -5.78
N ALA A 406 7.51 -1.48 -6.75
CA ALA A 406 8.58 -0.50 -6.53
C ALA A 406 8.16 0.49 -5.44
N VAL A 407 6.90 0.94 -5.41
CA VAL A 407 6.38 1.78 -4.33
C VAL A 407 6.41 1.09 -2.97
N ASP A 408 6.00 -0.18 -2.86
CA ASP A 408 6.12 -0.96 -1.61
C ASP A 408 7.59 -0.93 -1.09
N LEU A 409 8.57 -1.05 -1.99
CA LEU A 409 10.00 -1.01 -1.65
C LEU A 409 10.50 0.40 -1.33
N MET A 410 9.97 1.44 -1.98
CA MET A 410 10.31 2.83 -1.66
C MET A 410 9.92 3.18 -0.22
N MET A 411 8.84 2.61 0.31
CA MET A 411 8.46 2.80 1.71
C MET A 411 9.50 2.25 2.70
N ASP A 412 10.19 1.16 2.36
CA ASP A 412 11.30 0.65 3.16
C ASP A 412 12.49 1.62 3.14
N GLU A 413 12.85 2.17 1.97
CA GLU A 413 13.97 3.12 1.85
C GLU A 413 13.67 4.47 2.51
N ILE A 414 12.45 5.00 2.37
CA ILE A 414 12.02 6.20 3.11
C ILE A 414 12.16 5.95 4.61
N ALA A 415 11.75 4.78 5.07
CA ALA A 415 11.84 4.45 6.48
C ALA A 415 13.29 4.26 6.97
N VAL A 416 14.23 3.81 6.13
CA VAL A 416 15.67 3.81 6.45
C VAL A 416 16.14 5.25 6.70
N VAL A 417 15.83 6.19 5.80
CA VAL A 417 16.20 7.61 5.96
C VAL A 417 15.65 8.18 7.28
N LEU A 418 14.39 7.87 7.60
CA LEU A 418 13.72 8.37 8.80
C LEU A 418 14.22 7.70 10.09
N ALA A 419 14.51 6.40 10.05
CA ALA A 419 15.07 5.65 11.18
C ALA A 419 16.49 6.10 11.53
N VAL A 420 17.29 6.48 10.53
CA VAL A 420 18.65 7.00 10.78
C VAL A 420 18.59 8.38 11.44
N THR A 421 17.69 9.25 10.97
CA THR A 421 17.64 10.65 11.42
C THR A 421 16.87 10.90 12.70
N LYS A 422 15.80 10.14 12.96
CA LYS A 422 14.93 10.25 14.14
C LYS A 422 14.50 11.69 14.46
N ASN A 423 14.23 12.50 13.44
CA ASN A 423 14.00 13.94 13.60
C ASN A 423 12.61 14.29 14.16
N TYR A 424 11.62 13.41 14.06
CA TYR A 424 10.28 13.64 14.61
C TYR A 424 10.23 13.44 16.12
N LYS A 425 9.46 14.29 16.79
CA LYS A 425 9.19 14.21 18.22
C LYS A 425 7.71 13.97 18.47
N ARG A 426 7.36 13.57 19.70
CA ARG A 426 5.97 13.37 20.13
C ARG A 426 5.06 14.59 19.85
N VAL A 427 5.59 15.80 20.05
CA VAL A 427 4.86 17.04 19.75
C VAL A 427 4.56 17.20 18.27
N ASP A 428 5.41 16.70 17.37
CA ASP A 428 5.14 16.70 15.93
C ASP A 428 3.95 15.80 15.61
N TYR A 429 3.87 14.61 16.22
CA TYR A 429 2.70 13.73 16.08
C TYR A 429 1.41 14.42 16.56
N TRP A 430 1.42 14.98 17.78
CA TRP A 430 0.24 15.67 18.35
C TRP A 430 -0.27 16.80 17.45
N ASN A 431 0.64 17.63 16.96
CA ASN A 431 0.28 18.75 16.09
C ASN A 431 -0.25 18.25 14.75
N THR A 432 0.44 17.28 14.14
CA THR A 432 0.03 16.70 12.86
C THR A 432 -1.35 16.05 12.97
N MET A 433 -1.60 15.19 13.96
CA MET A 433 -2.90 14.53 14.11
C MET A 433 -4.03 15.50 14.44
N ARG A 434 -3.75 16.52 15.26
CA ARG A 434 -4.70 17.62 15.49
C ARG A 434 -5.06 18.32 14.19
N ASP A 435 -4.07 18.69 13.37
CA ASP A 435 -4.31 19.37 12.09
C ASP A 435 -5.08 18.48 11.11
N VAL A 436 -4.76 17.19 11.05
CA VAL A 436 -5.48 16.20 10.25
C VAL A 436 -6.94 16.09 10.71
N LEU A 437 -7.20 15.92 12.00
CA LEU A 437 -8.56 15.79 12.52
C LEU A 437 -9.38 17.07 12.24
N LEU A 438 -8.81 18.25 12.49
CA LEU A 438 -9.50 19.52 12.24
C LEU A 438 -9.75 19.79 10.74
N LYS A 439 -8.96 19.19 9.85
CA LYS A 439 -9.20 19.20 8.42
C LYS A 439 -10.32 18.23 8.03
N ARG A 440 -10.36 17.04 8.63
CA ARG A 440 -11.36 16.00 8.33
C ARG A 440 -12.73 16.29 8.94
N ALA A 441 -12.77 16.97 10.09
CA ALA A 441 -13.97 17.35 10.83
C ALA A 441 -14.01 18.87 11.08
N PRO A 442 -14.16 19.71 10.03
CA PRO A 442 -14.16 21.16 10.18
C PRO A 442 -15.23 21.69 11.13
N SER A 443 -16.34 20.97 11.33
CA SER A 443 -17.45 21.39 12.21
C SER A 443 -17.07 21.46 13.69
N ILE A 444 -16.05 20.69 14.14
CA ILE A 444 -15.58 20.72 15.53
C ILE A 444 -14.52 21.81 15.78
N ARG A 445 -13.92 22.34 14.72
CA ARG A 445 -12.81 23.31 14.79
C ARG A 445 -13.12 24.55 15.62
N PRO A 446 -14.30 25.21 15.51
CA PRO A 446 -14.60 26.39 16.32
C PRO A 446 -14.56 26.11 17.83
N TYR A 447 -15.05 24.95 18.26
CA TYR A 447 -15.10 24.55 19.67
C TYR A 447 -13.71 24.21 20.22
N VAL A 448 -12.88 23.58 19.40
CA VAL A 448 -11.50 23.22 19.76
C VAL A 448 -10.58 24.45 19.81
N VAL A 449 -10.75 25.40 18.88
CA VAL A 449 -10.01 26.68 18.88
C VAL A 449 -10.54 27.62 19.97
N GLY A 450 -11.86 27.66 20.17
CA GLY A 450 -12.56 28.37 21.24
C GLY A 450 -12.30 27.81 22.63
N LYS A 451 -11.56 26.70 22.73
CA LYS A 451 -11.16 26.04 23.99
C LYS A 451 -12.35 25.49 24.80
N GLU A 452 -13.47 25.18 24.15
CA GLU A 452 -14.61 24.47 24.75
C GLU A 452 -14.36 22.96 24.77
N ILE A 453 -13.77 22.45 23.67
CA ILE A 453 -13.37 21.05 23.53
C ILE A 453 -11.85 20.95 23.57
N GLU A 454 -11.36 20.04 24.41
CA GLU A 454 -9.97 19.60 24.43
C GLU A 454 -9.82 18.38 23.51
N LEU A 455 -8.86 18.48 22.59
CA LEU A 455 -8.51 17.47 21.60
C LEU A 455 -7.04 17.09 21.83
N SER A 456 -6.81 15.82 22.12
CA SER A 456 -5.49 15.20 22.20
C SER A 456 -5.46 13.95 21.31
N SER A 457 -4.31 13.65 20.74
CA SER A 457 -4.08 12.47 19.91
C SER A 457 -2.83 11.78 20.43
N HIS A 458 -2.85 10.46 20.50
CA HIS A 458 -1.81 9.67 21.15
C HIS A 458 -1.40 8.48 20.29
N LEU A 459 -0.11 8.39 19.96
CA LEU A 459 0.41 7.32 19.11
C LEU A 459 0.41 6.00 19.89
N MET A 460 -0.23 4.99 19.31
CA MET A 460 -0.39 3.65 19.90
C MET A 460 0.28 2.60 19.02
N THR A 461 0.60 1.43 19.59
CA THR A 461 1.30 0.38 18.83
C THR A 461 0.43 -0.16 17.68
N SER A 462 -0.89 -0.21 17.87
CA SER A 462 -1.85 -0.68 16.88
C SER A 462 -3.24 -0.08 17.13
N GLY A 463 -4.17 -0.24 16.18
CA GLY A 463 -5.58 0.05 16.44
C GLY A 463 -6.18 -0.76 17.59
N MET A 464 -5.69 -1.99 17.84
CA MET A 464 -6.13 -2.80 18.98
C MET A 464 -5.62 -2.25 20.32
N ASP A 465 -4.42 -1.69 20.33
CA ASP A 465 -3.89 -1.00 21.51
C ASP A 465 -4.66 0.29 21.80
N ALA A 466 -5.01 1.05 20.75
CA ALA A 466 -5.88 2.22 20.87
C ALA A 466 -7.26 1.86 21.42
N LEU A 467 -7.93 0.85 20.86
CA LEU A 467 -9.23 0.36 21.32
C LEU A 467 -9.17 -0.20 22.75
N GLY A 468 -8.17 -1.03 23.06
CA GLY A 468 -7.97 -1.61 24.39
C GLY A 468 -7.70 -0.53 25.44
N THR A 469 -6.93 0.50 25.09
CA THR A 469 -6.66 1.65 25.96
C THR A 469 -7.92 2.50 26.16
N ALA A 470 -8.68 2.78 25.09
CA ALA A 470 -9.95 3.51 25.19
C ALA A 470 -10.95 2.79 26.10
N LEU A 471 -11.10 1.47 25.93
CA LEU A 471 -11.95 0.64 26.78
C LEU A 471 -11.51 0.68 28.24
N TYR A 472 -10.21 0.53 28.51
CA TYR A 472 -9.68 0.59 29.87
C TYR A 472 -10.00 1.95 30.52
N ILE A 473 -9.74 3.06 29.83
CA ILE A 473 -10.01 4.41 30.35
C ILE A 473 -11.51 4.61 30.58
N ALA A 474 -12.34 4.20 29.62
CA ALA A 474 -13.79 4.38 29.70
C ALA A 474 -14.40 3.57 30.86
N LEU A 475 -14.01 2.31 31.02
CA LEU A 475 -14.53 1.40 32.05
C LEU A 475 -14.03 1.75 33.45
N SER A 476 -12.73 2.01 33.59
CA SER A 476 -12.10 2.27 34.89
C SER A 476 -12.52 3.60 35.52
N SER A 477 -12.80 4.62 34.72
CA SER A 477 -13.31 5.91 35.20
C SER A 477 -14.77 5.84 35.66
N ARG A 478 -15.54 4.86 35.16
CA ARG A 478 -16.97 4.68 35.41
C ARG A 478 -17.28 3.55 36.40
N GLY A 479 -16.28 2.76 36.80
CA GLY A 479 -16.44 1.65 37.74
C GLY A 479 -17.34 0.53 37.21
N THR A 480 -17.31 0.28 35.90
CA THR A 480 -18.16 -0.71 35.21
C THR A 480 -17.30 -1.76 34.48
N ALA A 481 -17.88 -2.94 34.25
CA ALA A 481 -17.29 -4.02 33.46
C ALA A 481 -18.09 -4.32 32.17
N GLN A 482 -19.11 -3.51 31.86
CA GLN A 482 -20.05 -3.73 30.75
C GLN A 482 -20.00 -2.58 29.73
N VAL A 483 -20.24 -2.90 28.45
CA VAL A 483 -20.35 -1.92 27.35
C VAL A 483 -21.60 -2.17 26.50
N SER A 484 -22.14 -1.12 25.90
CA SER A 484 -23.20 -1.18 24.89
C SER A 484 -22.61 -1.12 23.47
N ARG A 485 -23.26 -1.76 22.50
CA ARG A 485 -22.94 -1.61 21.06
C ARG A 485 -24.03 -0.77 20.41
N ALA A 486 -23.68 0.31 19.72
CA ALA A 486 -24.66 1.11 19.01
C ALA A 486 -25.02 0.43 17.68
N THR A 487 -26.24 -0.11 17.62
CA THR A 487 -27.08 -0.41 16.44
C THR A 487 -26.51 -1.19 15.24
N GLU A 488 -25.22 -1.51 15.21
CA GLU A 488 -24.56 -2.31 14.18
C GLU A 488 -23.67 -3.34 14.90
N LYS A 489 -23.58 -4.56 14.36
CA LYS A 489 -22.66 -5.57 14.91
C LYS A 489 -21.25 -5.03 14.66
N VAL A 490 -20.62 -4.48 15.71
CA VAL A 490 -19.22 -4.08 15.69
C VAL A 490 -18.39 -5.33 15.35
N ASP A 491 -18.09 -5.47 14.07
CA ASP A 491 -17.47 -6.66 13.48
C ASP A 491 -16.02 -6.36 13.08
N TYR A 492 -15.33 -5.57 13.90
CA TYR A 492 -13.90 -5.73 13.99
C TYR A 492 -13.67 -7.07 14.70
N PHE A 493 -13.27 -8.11 13.96
CA PHE A 493 -13.16 -9.48 14.46
C PHE A 493 -12.41 -9.56 15.81
N GLU A 494 -11.33 -8.80 15.95
CA GLU A 494 -10.53 -8.74 17.18
C GLU A 494 -11.29 -8.07 18.35
N THR A 495 -12.12 -7.07 18.07
CA THR A 495 -13.02 -6.42 19.03
C THR A 495 -14.17 -7.34 19.39
N GLY A 496 -14.65 -8.17 18.45
CA GLY A 496 -15.62 -9.24 18.70
C GLY A 496 -15.14 -10.24 19.75
N MET A 497 -13.86 -10.63 19.71
CA MET A 497 -13.23 -11.51 20.71
C MET A 497 -13.02 -10.82 22.05
N LEU A 498 -12.51 -9.58 22.07
CA LEU A 498 -12.32 -8.80 23.31
C LEU A 498 -13.66 -8.55 24.01
N LEU A 499 -14.66 -8.09 23.26
CA LEU A 499 -16.03 -7.88 23.75
C LEU A 499 -16.76 -9.21 24.04
N GLY A 500 -16.42 -10.30 23.35
CA GLY A 500 -16.94 -11.64 23.58
C GLY A 500 -16.48 -12.23 24.91
N LYS A 501 -15.23 -11.96 25.31
CA LYS A 501 -14.70 -12.31 26.65
C LYS A 501 -15.35 -11.46 27.75
N LEU A 502 -15.65 -10.19 27.49
CA LEU A 502 -16.46 -9.34 28.37
C LEU A 502 -17.95 -9.77 28.45
N LYS A 503 -18.42 -10.64 27.53
CA LYS A 503 -19.80 -11.16 27.46
C LYS A 503 -20.04 -12.48 28.21
N LYS A 504 -19.05 -13.12 28.84
CA LYS A 504 -19.25 -14.39 29.59
C LYS A 504 -20.03 -14.24 30.93
N GLY A 505 -20.66 -13.09 31.15
CA GLY A 505 -21.72 -12.91 32.15
C GLY A 505 -23.04 -12.62 31.45
N GLU A 506 -23.99 -13.53 31.61
CA GLU A 506 -25.44 -13.46 31.36
C GLU A 506 -26.01 -12.09 30.98
N THR A 507 -26.75 -12.04 29.87
CA THR A 507 -27.83 -11.08 29.54
C THR A 507 -27.82 -9.78 30.35
N ALA A 508 -26.73 -9.02 30.24
CA ALA A 508 -26.63 -7.74 30.88
C ALA A 508 -27.61 -6.80 30.19
N LYS A 509 -28.65 -6.34 30.90
CA LYS A 509 -29.39 -5.15 30.49
C LYS A 509 -28.34 -4.07 30.21
N PRO A 510 -28.18 -3.58 28.96
CA PRO A 510 -27.15 -2.60 28.65
C PRO A 510 -27.28 -1.41 29.60
N ARG A 511 -26.21 -1.09 30.34
CA ARG A 511 -26.09 0.28 30.86
C ARG A 511 -25.60 1.18 29.73
N LYS A 512 -26.25 2.34 29.68
CA LYS A 512 -26.25 3.32 28.59
C LYS A 512 -25.14 4.37 28.78
N ASP A 513 -23.91 4.00 29.09
CA ASP A 513 -22.87 4.99 29.43
C ASP A 513 -21.53 4.78 28.71
N VAL A 514 -21.27 3.60 28.15
CA VAL A 514 -20.17 3.35 27.20
C VAL A 514 -20.73 2.69 25.95
N VAL A 515 -20.54 3.33 24.80
CA VAL A 515 -20.89 2.81 23.47
C VAL A 515 -19.62 2.56 22.68
N VAL A 516 -19.51 1.35 22.11
CA VAL A 516 -18.51 1.04 21.09
C VAL A 516 -19.20 0.97 19.73
N ALA A 517 -18.63 1.64 18.74
CA ALA A 517 -19.11 1.68 17.36
C ALA A 517 -17.93 1.70 16.38
N ALA A 518 -18.21 1.44 15.11
CA ALA A 518 -17.28 1.69 14.01
C ALA A 518 -17.86 2.79 13.11
N LEU A 519 -17.03 3.67 12.59
CA LEU A 519 -17.44 4.67 11.62
C LEU A 519 -17.82 4.00 10.29
N ASN A 520 -16.98 3.04 9.88
CA ASN A 520 -17.16 2.20 8.70
C ASN A 520 -16.63 0.79 9.05
N PRO A 521 -17.43 -0.27 8.91
CA PRO A 521 -17.05 -1.61 9.33
C PRO A 521 -16.03 -2.27 8.39
N SER A 522 -15.09 -3.04 8.95
CA SER A 522 -14.16 -3.89 8.19
C SER A 522 -14.80 -5.15 7.59
N THR A 523 -16.10 -5.29 7.81
CA THR A 523 -16.95 -6.43 7.47
C THR A 523 -18.33 -5.88 7.09
N PRO A 524 -18.42 -5.19 5.95
CA PRO A 524 -19.59 -4.41 5.58
C PRO A 524 -20.76 -5.30 5.13
N PHE A 525 -21.47 -5.89 6.10
CA PHE A 525 -22.72 -6.61 5.85
C PHE A 525 -23.86 -5.64 5.54
N GLU A 526 -23.90 -4.51 6.25
CA GLU A 526 -24.88 -3.45 6.08
C GLU A 526 -24.16 -2.10 5.92
N PRO A 527 -24.71 -1.17 5.13
CA PRO A 527 -24.19 0.20 5.05
C PRO A 527 -24.28 0.91 6.40
N PRO A 528 -23.19 1.51 6.91
CA PRO A 528 -23.22 2.21 8.19
C PRO A 528 -24.06 3.49 8.11
N SER A 529 -24.74 3.86 9.21
CA SER A 529 -25.54 5.09 9.28
C SER A 529 -25.02 6.06 10.36
N THR A 530 -24.41 7.17 9.91
CA THR A 530 -23.94 8.26 10.79
C THR A 530 -25.09 8.84 11.63
N LYS A 531 -26.27 9.00 11.02
CA LYS A 531 -27.48 9.47 11.69
C LYS A 531 -27.92 8.53 12.82
N ASN A 532 -28.04 7.22 12.55
CA ASN A 532 -28.47 6.26 13.57
C ASN A 532 -27.48 6.20 14.74
N LEU A 533 -26.17 6.30 14.46
CA LEU A 533 -25.14 6.38 15.49
C LEU A 533 -25.32 7.62 16.37
N VAL A 534 -25.47 8.81 15.77
CA VAL A 534 -25.68 10.06 16.51
C VAL A 534 -26.96 10.01 17.34
N ASP A 535 -28.08 9.61 16.73
CA ASP A 535 -29.38 9.50 17.42
C ASP A 535 -29.32 8.49 18.57
N GLY A 536 -28.63 7.37 18.38
CA GLY A 536 -28.39 6.36 19.41
C GLY A 536 -27.58 6.88 20.60
N VAL A 537 -26.50 7.62 20.35
CA VAL A 537 -25.68 8.24 21.40
C VAL A 537 -26.45 9.35 22.14
N LEU A 538 -27.15 10.23 21.42
CA LEU A 538 -27.98 11.28 22.03
C LEU A 538 -29.15 10.70 22.83
N GLY A 539 -29.76 9.60 22.35
CA GLY A 539 -30.77 8.86 23.09
C GLY A 539 -30.22 8.23 24.38
N GLY A 540 -29.00 7.71 24.33
CA GLY A 540 -28.26 7.23 25.50
C GLY A 540 -27.98 8.32 26.53
N LEU A 541 -27.53 9.49 26.05
CA LEU A 541 -27.27 10.68 26.88
C LEU A 541 -28.51 11.16 27.64
N LYS A 542 -29.68 11.20 26.97
CA LYS A 542 -30.96 11.63 27.61
C LYS A 542 -31.40 10.74 28.76
N ALA A 543 -30.93 9.49 28.82
CA ALA A 543 -31.29 8.55 29.86
C ALA A 543 -30.39 8.61 31.11
N ARG A 544 -29.38 9.51 31.13
CA ARG A 544 -28.44 9.68 32.24
C ARG A 544 -28.99 10.58 33.35
N LYS A 545 -28.51 10.33 34.57
CA LYS A 545 -28.72 11.23 35.72
C LYS A 545 -27.64 12.32 35.75
N ARG A 546 -27.94 13.43 36.41
CA ARG A 546 -27.07 14.62 36.49
C ARG A 546 -25.68 14.33 37.08
N ASP A 547 -25.58 13.35 37.97
CA ASP A 547 -24.33 13.00 38.68
C ASP A 547 -23.59 11.80 38.08
N ASP A 548 -24.09 11.22 36.97
CA ASP A 548 -23.40 10.12 36.31
C ASP A 548 -22.09 10.61 35.67
N PRO A 549 -21.03 9.79 35.60
CA PRO A 549 -19.83 10.13 34.81
C PRO A 549 -20.20 10.38 33.35
N PRO A 550 -19.44 11.21 32.60
CA PRO A 550 -19.72 11.49 31.18
C PRO A 550 -20.01 10.21 30.39
N PHE A 551 -20.85 10.29 29.35
CA PHE A 551 -21.05 9.16 28.45
C PHE A 551 -19.78 8.96 27.62
N ALA A 552 -19.36 7.74 27.32
CA ALA A 552 -18.25 7.46 26.43
C ALA A 552 -18.75 6.91 25.09
N LEU A 553 -18.32 7.51 23.99
CA LEU A 553 -18.37 6.91 22.66
C LEU A 553 -16.95 6.51 22.26
N ILE A 554 -16.72 5.22 22.07
CA ILE A 554 -15.50 4.68 21.47
C ILE A 554 -15.83 4.35 20.01
N LEU A 555 -15.22 5.07 19.08
CA LEU A 555 -15.48 4.98 17.65
C LEU A 555 -14.22 4.50 16.94
N ASP A 556 -14.28 3.35 16.29
CA ASP A 556 -13.25 2.91 15.35
C ASP A 556 -13.33 3.71 14.05
N THR A 557 -12.32 4.52 13.76
CA THR A 557 -12.20 5.35 12.55
C THR A 557 -11.14 4.83 11.58
N THR A 558 -10.85 3.53 11.62
CA THR A 558 -9.82 2.94 10.75
C THR A 558 -10.16 3.11 9.26
N VAL A 559 -11.41 2.85 8.86
CA VAL A 559 -11.89 3.11 7.49
C VAL A 559 -12.52 4.51 7.46
N GLU A 560 -11.87 5.44 6.77
CA GLU A 560 -12.37 6.80 6.57
C GLU A 560 -12.48 7.10 5.09
N ASP A 561 -13.70 7.41 4.65
CA ASP A 561 -13.96 7.79 3.27
C ASP A 561 -13.56 9.25 3.03
N GLY A 562 -13.48 9.62 1.76
CA GLY A 562 -13.31 11.01 1.36
C GLY A 562 -14.53 11.88 1.69
N LEU A 563 -14.47 13.14 1.24
CA LEU A 563 -15.64 14.01 1.25
C LEU A 563 -16.75 13.39 0.40
N ASP A 564 -17.95 13.30 0.97
CA ASP A 564 -19.16 12.98 0.23
C ASP A 564 -19.44 14.13 -0.76
N PRO A 565 -19.52 13.86 -2.07
CA PRO A 565 -19.77 14.91 -3.07
C PRO A 565 -21.11 15.64 -2.88
N SER A 566 -22.10 14.98 -2.28
CA SER A 566 -23.45 15.52 -2.07
C SER A 566 -23.54 16.45 -0.86
N THR A 567 -22.83 16.11 0.23
CA THR A 567 -22.86 16.91 1.47
C THR A 567 -21.65 17.83 1.62
N GLY A 568 -20.58 17.56 0.87
CA GLY A 568 -19.29 18.23 1.01
C GLY A 568 -18.60 17.94 2.36
N ARG A 569 -19.02 16.88 3.08
CA ARG A 569 -18.54 16.53 4.42
C ARG A 569 -18.02 15.10 4.46
N THR A 570 -17.16 14.80 5.43
CA THR A 570 -16.80 13.42 5.74
C THR A 570 -17.83 12.82 6.71
N ARG A 571 -17.99 11.49 6.72
CA ARG A 571 -18.81 10.80 7.73
C ARG A 571 -18.36 11.11 9.16
N LEU A 572 -17.05 11.30 9.37
CA LEU A 572 -16.50 11.71 10.67
C LEU A 572 -16.99 13.11 11.07
N ASP A 573 -16.99 14.07 10.14
CA ASP A 573 -17.53 15.41 10.39
C ASP A 573 -19.02 15.37 10.71
N GLU A 574 -19.80 14.52 10.04
CA GLU A 574 -21.24 14.36 10.33
C GLU A 574 -21.48 13.88 11.76
N VAL A 575 -20.78 12.83 12.19
CA VAL A 575 -20.89 12.29 13.56
C VAL A 575 -20.46 13.33 14.58
N LEU A 576 -19.28 13.95 14.41
CA LEU A 576 -18.77 14.93 15.36
C LEU A 576 -19.62 16.22 15.37
N ASN A 577 -20.17 16.64 14.22
CA ASN A 577 -21.08 17.78 14.16
C ASN A 577 -22.38 17.52 14.93
N GLY A 578 -22.92 16.30 14.86
CA GLY A 578 -24.11 15.91 15.61
C GLY A 578 -23.90 15.78 17.12
N LEU A 579 -22.65 15.60 17.57
CA LEU A 579 -22.30 15.35 18.97
C LEU A 579 -21.57 16.51 19.66
N LYS A 580 -21.11 17.53 18.92
CA LYS A 580 -20.24 18.61 19.42
C LYS A 580 -20.73 19.29 20.69
N ASP A 581 -22.02 19.59 20.79
CA ASP A 581 -22.58 20.33 21.94
C ASP A 581 -22.53 19.44 23.20
N ALA A 582 -22.81 18.14 23.06
CA ALA A 582 -22.69 17.19 24.17
C ALA A 582 -21.25 17.03 24.66
N ILE A 583 -20.27 17.14 23.76
CA ILE A 583 -18.84 17.12 24.10
C ILE A 583 -18.45 18.42 24.83
N ALA A 584 -18.82 19.57 24.26
CA ALA A 584 -18.51 20.89 24.81
C ALA A 584 -19.12 21.10 26.21
N ASP A 585 -20.33 20.61 26.43
CA ASP A 585 -21.00 20.69 27.74
C ASP A 585 -20.44 19.69 28.77
N GLY A 586 -19.65 18.70 28.34
CA GLY A 586 -19.02 17.69 29.18
C GLY A 586 -19.93 16.50 29.50
N GLY A 587 -21.05 16.41 28.78
CA GLY A 587 -21.94 15.25 28.82
C GLY A 587 -21.33 14.03 28.12
N LEU A 588 -20.44 14.23 27.14
CA LEU A 588 -19.88 13.18 26.30
C LEU A 588 -18.35 13.27 26.22
N GLU A 589 -17.69 12.10 26.30
CA GLU A 589 -16.30 11.87 25.93
C GLU A 589 -16.30 11.01 24.66
N VAL A 590 -15.53 11.42 23.64
CA VAL A 590 -15.38 10.65 22.40
C VAL A 590 -13.93 10.18 22.28
N PHE A 591 -13.76 8.88 22.09
CA PHE A 591 -12.48 8.22 21.79
C PHE A 591 -12.52 7.79 20.33
N LEU A 592 -11.71 8.40 19.48
CA LEU A 592 -11.52 7.97 18.09
C LEU A 592 -10.30 7.04 18.08
N CYS A 593 -10.52 5.80 17.66
CA CYS A 593 -9.49 4.78 17.58
C CYS A 593 -9.21 4.48 16.12
N LYS A 594 -7.98 4.73 15.65
CA LYS A 594 -7.61 4.50 14.25
C LYS A 594 -6.46 3.52 14.16
N SER A 595 -6.50 2.61 13.18
CA SER A 595 -5.33 1.83 12.76
C SER A 595 -4.79 2.35 11.42
N PHE A 596 -3.58 2.90 11.36
CA PHE A 596 -2.90 3.18 10.08
C PHE A 596 -2.29 1.91 9.45
N GLN A 597 -2.32 0.77 10.15
CA GLN A 597 -1.82 -0.52 9.65
C GLN A 597 -2.79 -1.27 8.76
N LYS A 598 -4.06 -0.87 8.76
CA LYS A 598 -5.09 -1.53 7.98
C LYS A 598 -5.41 -0.62 6.78
N TYR A 599 -5.58 -1.26 5.62
CA TYR A 599 -5.95 -0.67 4.33
C TYR A 599 -4.80 -0.11 3.49
N ALA A 600 -5.05 -0.05 2.18
CA ALA A 600 -4.12 0.34 1.12
C ALA A 600 -3.70 1.83 1.18
N SER A 601 -3.83 2.48 2.34
CA SER A 601 -3.67 3.91 2.56
C SER A 601 -2.23 4.38 2.44
N PHE A 602 -1.24 3.55 2.76
CA PHE A 602 0.18 3.90 2.60
C PHE A 602 1.11 2.75 2.18
N GLY A 603 0.58 1.53 1.99
CA GLY A 603 1.39 0.36 1.60
C GLY A 603 2.40 -0.14 2.65
N THR A 604 2.33 0.33 3.91
CA THR A 604 3.34 0.03 4.95
C THR A 604 3.08 -1.23 5.75
N GLY A 605 2.03 -2.00 5.41
CA GLY A 605 1.78 -3.37 5.88
C GLY A 605 1.44 -3.51 7.36
N LYS A 606 2.35 -3.12 8.26
CA LYS A 606 2.33 -3.37 9.71
C LYS A 606 3.40 -2.62 10.59
N VAL A 607 3.71 -1.33 10.36
CA VAL A 607 4.51 -0.46 11.29
C VAL A 607 3.66 0.04 12.47
N ALA A 608 4.18 0.44 13.64
CA ALA A 608 3.34 0.92 14.76
C ALA A 608 2.42 2.07 14.34
N ALA A 609 1.14 1.75 14.21
CA ALA A 609 0.19 2.62 13.54
C ALA A 609 -1.19 2.49 14.19
N GLY A 610 -1.27 2.80 15.48
CA GLY A 610 -2.53 3.15 16.12
C GLY A 610 -2.59 4.64 16.43
N ASP A 611 -3.78 5.22 16.46
CA ASP A 611 -4.05 6.51 17.10
C ASP A 611 -5.21 6.35 18.09
N LEU A 612 -5.05 6.96 19.26
CA LEU A 612 -6.13 7.24 20.18
C LEU A 612 -6.30 8.75 20.29
N THR A 613 -7.33 9.28 19.63
CA THR A 613 -7.73 10.68 19.78
C THR A 613 -8.87 10.81 20.79
N VAL A 614 -8.72 11.71 21.75
CA VAL A 614 -9.69 11.95 22.81
C VAL A 614 -10.27 13.37 22.70
N LEU A 615 -11.59 13.45 22.60
CA LEU A 615 -12.37 14.69 22.57
C LEU A 615 -13.19 14.78 23.86
N THR A 616 -12.90 15.79 24.68
CA THR A 616 -13.55 16.00 25.99
C THR A 616 -13.81 17.47 26.25
N LYS A 617 -14.71 17.82 27.17
CA LYS A 617 -14.83 19.20 27.66
C LYS A 617 -13.53 19.69 28.28
N LYS A 618 -13.04 20.86 27.85
CA LYS A 618 -11.85 21.45 28.44
C LYS A 618 -12.09 21.85 29.90
N GLY A 619 -11.14 21.52 30.77
CA GLY A 619 -11.17 21.91 32.18
C GLY A 619 -12.14 21.11 33.06
N GLY A 620 -12.87 20.13 32.50
CA GLY A 620 -13.67 19.19 33.29
C GLY A 620 -12.79 18.20 34.06
N TYR A 621 -13.12 17.89 35.32
CA TYR A 621 -12.32 16.97 36.14
C TYR A 621 -12.26 15.54 35.56
N ALA A 622 -13.41 15.01 35.12
CA ALA A 622 -13.48 13.73 34.43
C ALA A 622 -12.61 13.73 33.15
N SER A 623 -12.72 14.80 32.35
CA SER A 623 -11.89 15.02 31.17
C SER A 623 -10.40 14.96 31.49
N GLN A 624 -9.94 15.65 32.54
CA GLN A 624 -8.52 15.67 32.92
C GLN A 624 -7.98 14.28 33.26
N ARG A 625 -8.78 13.44 33.94
CA ARG A 625 -8.38 12.06 34.25
C ARG A 625 -8.28 11.22 32.98
N THR A 626 -9.27 11.29 32.10
CA THR A 626 -9.29 10.60 30.80
C THR A 626 -8.07 10.98 29.96
N GLN A 627 -7.80 12.28 29.86
CA GLN A 627 -6.65 12.84 29.16
C GLN A 627 -5.30 12.40 29.76
N ALA A 628 -5.19 12.40 31.09
CA ALA A 628 -3.97 11.98 31.79
C ALA A 628 -3.65 10.50 31.58
N GLU A 629 -4.64 9.61 31.62
CA GLU A 629 -4.44 8.18 31.41
C GLU A 629 -3.99 7.86 29.97
N ALA A 630 -4.62 8.49 28.96
CA ALA A 630 -4.21 8.35 27.57
C ALA A 630 -2.76 8.84 27.34
N ARG A 631 -2.42 10.00 27.94
CA ARG A 631 -1.06 10.54 27.89
C ARG A 631 -0.04 9.64 28.58
N LEU A 632 -0.37 9.07 29.73
CA LEU A 632 0.54 8.16 30.43
C LEU A 632 0.81 6.90 29.62
N GLN A 633 -0.20 6.34 28.93
CA GLN A 633 0.00 5.22 28.01
C GLN A 633 1.00 5.58 26.91
N GLU A 634 0.84 6.72 26.24
CA GLU A 634 1.78 7.17 25.20
C GLU A 634 3.20 7.42 25.73
N LEU A 635 3.32 8.00 26.94
CA LEU A 635 4.62 8.21 27.59
C LEU A 635 5.34 6.89 27.86
N ASP A 636 4.61 5.87 28.29
CA ASP A 636 5.15 4.55 28.58
C ASP A 636 5.54 3.78 27.31
N LEU A 637 4.90 4.08 26.17
CA LEU A 637 5.21 3.48 24.87
C LEU A 637 6.36 4.17 24.12
N ASP A 638 6.46 5.51 24.23
CA ASP A 638 7.43 6.40 23.56
C ASP A 638 7.62 6.19 22.03
N LEU A 639 6.59 5.71 21.34
CA LEU A 639 6.64 5.31 19.92
C LEU A 639 7.16 6.38 18.96
N ALA A 640 6.91 7.65 19.26
CA ALA A 640 7.34 8.74 18.39
C ALA A 640 8.86 8.78 18.20
N ARG A 641 9.66 8.21 19.12
CA ARG A 641 11.13 8.15 19.00
C ARG A 641 11.64 6.89 18.31
N HIS A 642 10.80 5.87 18.15
CA HIS A 642 11.15 4.62 17.51
C HIS A 642 11.10 4.71 15.99
N ASP A 643 11.84 3.85 15.31
CA ASP A 643 12.04 3.87 13.85
C ASP A 643 10.70 3.84 13.08
N GLU A 644 9.76 3.02 13.55
CA GLU A 644 8.43 2.91 12.97
C GLU A 644 7.56 4.15 13.22
N GLY A 645 7.70 4.80 14.39
CA GLY A 645 6.98 6.02 14.71
C GLY A 645 7.43 7.20 13.84
N GLN A 646 8.72 7.27 13.51
CA GLN A 646 9.26 8.27 12.58
C GLN A 646 8.58 8.18 11.21
N LEU A 647 8.42 6.96 10.67
CA LEU A 647 7.71 6.73 9.41
C LEU A 647 6.24 7.14 9.51
N VAL A 648 5.54 6.77 10.59
CA VAL A 648 4.12 7.12 10.76
C VAL A 648 3.91 8.62 10.86
N ILE A 649 4.73 9.33 11.62
CA ILE A 649 4.62 10.79 11.73
C ILE A 649 4.88 11.44 10.36
N HIS A 650 5.87 10.95 9.61
CA HIS A 650 6.16 11.43 8.27
C HIS A 650 4.98 11.23 7.31
N MET A 651 4.40 10.03 7.27
CA MET A 651 3.23 9.71 6.43
C MET A 651 2.04 10.58 6.78
N LEU A 652 1.77 10.81 8.06
CA LEU A 652 0.65 11.67 8.47
C LEU A 652 0.92 13.13 8.12
N LYS A 653 2.14 13.61 8.29
CA LYS A 653 2.48 15.01 8.04
C LYS A 653 2.42 15.35 6.56
N HIS A 654 2.91 14.45 5.71
CA HIS A 654 3.08 14.73 4.28
C HIS A 654 2.03 14.03 3.40
N GLY A 655 1.53 12.86 3.78
CA GLY A 655 0.63 12.03 2.97
C GLY A 655 -0.82 11.92 3.45
N ASN A 656 -1.25 12.60 4.52
CA ASN A 656 -2.63 12.46 5.05
C ASN A 656 -3.75 12.75 4.04
N GLN A 657 -3.46 13.51 2.99
CA GLN A 657 -4.42 13.83 1.93
C GLN A 657 -4.57 12.66 0.95
N ASP A 658 -3.46 11.96 0.71
CA ASP A 658 -3.40 10.83 -0.22
C ASP A 658 -4.08 9.60 0.38
N GLU A 659 -4.06 9.45 1.72
CA GLU A 659 -4.82 8.38 2.42
C GLU A 659 -6.28 8.30 1.94
N GLN A 660 -6.98 9.43 1.88
CA GLN A 660 -8.39 9.48 1.45
C GLN A 660 -8.56 9.28 -0.06
N ALA A 661 -7.55 9.63 -0.86
CA ALA A 661 -7.57 9.41 -2.31
C ALA A 661 -7.35 7.93 -2.63
N LEU A 662 -6.42 7.28 -1.92
CA LEU A 662 -6.15 5.85 -1.98
C LEU A 662 -7.39 5.06 -1.53
N MET A 663 -7.99 5.41 -0.39
CA MET A 663 -9.22 4.75 0.07
C MET A 663 -10.33 4.77 -1.00
N ARG A 664 -10.55 5.94 -1.61
CA ARG A 664 -11.53 6.10 -2.70
C ARG A 664 -11.20 5.29 -3.95
N SER A 665 -9.93 5.26 -4.34
CA SER A 665 -9.47 4.46 -5.49
C SER A 665 -9.72 2.97 -5.26
N ALA A 666 -9.34 2.47 -4.09
CA ALA A 666 -9.53 1.06 -3.72
C ALA A 666 -11.02 0.70 -3.57
N ALA A 667 -11.86 1.60 -3.04
CA ALA A 667 -13.31 1.44 -3.00
C ALA A 667 -13.92 1.33 -4.41
N GLY A 668 -13.46 2.15 -5.36
CA GLY A 668 -13.85 2.02 -6.77
C GLY A 668 -13.42 0.70 -7.40
N ASN A 669 -12.31 0.09 -6.95
CA ASN A 669 -11.93 -1.28 -7.32
C ASN A 669 -12.88 -2.33 -6.73
N ALA A 670 -13.25 -2.21 -5.45
CA ALA A 670 -14.23 -3.08 -4.82
C ALA A 670 -15.60 -3.01 -5.50
N GLU A 671 -16.07 -1.80 -5.84
CA GLU A 671 -17.31 -1.60 -6.58
C GLU A 671 -17.27 -2.28 -7.96
N PHE A 672 -16.18 -2.09 -8.71
CA PHE A 672 -16.00 -2.71 -10.03
C PHE A 672 -15.99 -4.24 -9.94
N VAL A 673 -15.25 -4.81 -8.97
CA VAL A 673 -15.25 -6.27 -8.77
C VAL A 673 -16.66 -6.74 -8.41
N ASN A 674 -17.38 -6.04 -7.54
CA ASN A 674 -18.73 -6.41 -7.16
C ASN A 674 -19.75 -6.30 -8.30
N LYS A 675 -19.61 -5.32 -9.20
CA LYS A 675 -20.59 -5.10 -10.29
C LYS A 675 -20.28 -5.94 -11.53
N PHE A 676 -19.01 -6.07 -11.89
CA PHE A 676 -18.61 -6.64 -13.18
C PHE A 676 -17.91 -8.00 -13.07
N CYS A 677 -17.01 -8.20 -12.11
CA CYS A 677 -16.20 -9.43 -12.06
C CYS A 677 -16.85 -10.54 -11.24
N TRP A 678 -17.55 -10.17 -10.18
CA TRP A 678 -18.20 -11.08 -9.26
C TRP A 678 -19.49 -10.47 -8.71
N PRO A 679 -20.52 -10.40 -9.56
CA PRO A 679 -21.85 -9.92 -9.17
C PRO A 679 -22.48 -10.86 -8.15
N VAL A 680 -22.85 -10.30 -6.99
CA VAL A 680 -23.59 -11.02 -5.94
C VAL A 680 -25.04 -10.53 -5.98
N THR A 681 -25.92 -11.37 -6.50
CA THR A 681 -27.38 -11.13 -6.54
C THR A 681 -28.13 -11.92 -5.46
N HIS A 682 -27.47 -12.88 -4.80
CA HIS A 682 -28.04 -13.76 -3.79
C HIS A 682 -27.34 -13.60 -2.44
N THR A 683 -28.12 -13.48 -1.36
CA THR A 683 -27.63 -13.26 0.01
C THR A 683 -26.68 -14.35 0.52
N ASP A 684 -26.75 -15.55 -0.05
CA ASP A 684 -26.02 -16.73 0.42
C ASP A 684 -24.56 -16.74 -0.08
N LEU A 685 -24.22 -15.89 -1.07
CA LEU A 685 -22.91 -15.85 -1.72
C LEU A 685 -22.00 -14.67 -1.30
N GLY A 686 -22.48 -13.77 -0.43
CA GLY A 686 -21.68 -12.65 0.08
C GLY A 686 -22.51 -11.44 0.48
N SER A 687 -21.84 -10.36 0.88
CA SER A 687 -22.49 -9.06 1.09
C SER A 687 -22.42 -8.20 -0.19
N PRO A 688 -23.44 -7.37 -0.44
CA PRO A 688 -23.35 -6.35 -1.47
C PRO A 688 -22.20 -5.37 -1.14
N TYR A 689 -21.64 -4.74 -2.16
CA TYR A 689 -20.68 -3.65 -1.97
C TYR A 689 -21.31 -2.51 -1.16
N VAL A 690 -20.56 -2.01 -0.17
CA VAL A 690 -20.93 -0.85 0.62
C VAL A 690 -20.11 0.34 0.18
N ASP A 691 -20.79 1.42 -0.16
CA ASP A 691 -20.16 2.60 -0.74
C ASP A 691 -19.09 3.23 0.17
N GLY A 692 -17.95 3.54 -0.43
CA GLY A 692 -16.74 4.07 0.21
C GLY A 692 -15.77 3.01 0.75
N ILE A 693 -16.19 1.75 0.91
CA ILE A 693 -15.41 0.74 1.63
C ILE A 693 -14.61 -0.15 0.66
N PRO A 694 -13.27 -0.25 0.77
CA PRO A 694 -12.42 -1.00 -0.16
C PRO A 694 -12.38 -2.52 0.11
N LEU A 695 -13.49 -3.07 0.59
CA LEU A 695 -13.57 -4.46 1.05
C LEU A 695 -14.79 -5.17 0.47
N LEU A 696 -14.58 -6.44 0.12
CA LEU A 696 -15.65 -7.35 -0.29
C LEU A 696 -15.70 -8.55 0.65
N LEU A 697 -16.91 -8.97 1.00
CA LEU A 697 -17.18 -10.21 1.72
C LEU A 697 -17.88 -11.20 0.79
N ARG A 698 -17.39 -12.44 0.78
CA ARG A 698 -17.88 -13.49 -0.11
C ARG A 698 -18.00 -14.82 0.62
N SER A 699 -19.09 -15.54 0.41
CA SER A 699 -19.40 -16.81 1.08
C SER A 699 -19.93 -17.84 0.08
N LYS A 700 -19.95 -19.11 0.49
CA LYS A 700 -20.83 -20.14 -0.07
C LYS A 700 -21.03 -21.21 1.02
N PRO A 701 -22.21 -21.85 1.10
CA PRO A 701 -22.42 -23.00 1.99
C PRO A 701 -21.32 -24.06 1.80
N GLY A 702 -20.68 -24.49 2.91
CA GLY A 702 -19.71 -25.60 2.92
C GLY A 702 -18.22 -25.25 2.77
N GLY A 703 -17.83 -23.97 2.66
CA GLY A 703 -16.42 -23.55 2.70
C GLY A 703 -15.59 -23.75 1.41
N GLU A 704 -16.23 -24.18 0.31
CA GLU A 704 -15.55 -24.46 -0.98
C GLU A 704 -14.83 -23.23 -1.57
N ILE A 705 -15.36 -22.02 -1.36
CA ILE A 705 -14.76 -20.78 -1.87
C ILE A 705 -13.39 -20.52 -1.25
N ALA A 706 -13.24 -20.72 0.05
CA ALA A 706 -11.97 -20.54 0.74
C ALA A 706 -10.89 -21.49 0.17
N ALA A 707 -11.25 -22.77 0.00
CA ALA A 707 -10.37 -23.78 -0.56
C ALA A 707 -9.99 -23.52 -2.02
N LEU A 708 -10.82 -22.79 -2.78
CA LEU A 708 -10.50 -22.36 -4.14
C LEU A 708 -9.68 -21.08 -4.15
N PHE A 709 -9.94 -20.11 -3.26
CA PHE A 709 -9.15 -18.90 -3.10
C PHE A 709 -7.71 -19.21 -2.72
N ASP A 710 -7.49 -20.18 -1.82
CA ASP A 710 -6.15 -20.66 -1.45
C ASP A 710 -5.39 -21.28 -2.63
N LYS A 711 -6.09 -21.67 -3.71
CA LYS A 711 -5.49 -22.17 -4.97
C LYS A 711 -5.27 -21.07 -6.02
N LEU A 712 -5.83 -19.87 -5.86
CA LEU A 712 -5.69 -18.79 -6.82
C LEU A 712 -4.26 -18.21 -6.77
N ALA A 713 -3.39 -18.71 -7.65
CA ALA A 713 -2.00 -18.28 -7.76
C ALA A 713 -1.81 -16.81 -8.16
N LEU A 714 -2.88 -16.10 -8.55
CA LEU A 714 -2.85 -14.69 -8.95
C LEU A 714 -3.26 -13.71 -7.85
N VAL A 715 -3.96 -14.16 -6.79
CA VAL A 715 -4.30 -13.32 -5.61
C VAL A 715 -3.36 -13.64 -4.45
N ASP A 716 -2.86 -12.63 -3.75
CA ASP A 716 -1.95 -12.85 -2.61
C ASP A 716 -2.76 -13.19 -1.35
N SER A 717 -2.40 -14.28 -0.65
CA SER A 717 -2.90 -14.58 0.69
C SER A 717 -1.98 -13.96 1.74
N ARG A 718 -2.50 -13.06 2.58
CA ARG A 718 -1.71 -12.23 3.51
C ARG A 718 -2.35 -12.11 4.88
N GLY A 719 -1.54 -11.99 5.93
CA GLY A 719 -2.06 -11.75 7.29
C GLY A 719 -2.37 -10.28 7.65
N SER A 720 -2.56 -9.38 6.67
CA SER A 720 -2.90 -7.95 6.87
C SER A 720 -3.47 -7.30 5.60
N PHE A 721 -4.10 -6.14 5.77
CA PHE A 721 -4.80 -5.37 4.74
C PHE A 721 -4.01 -4.21 4.13
N SER A 722 -2.86 -3.83 4.68
CA SER A 722 -2.15 -2.63 4.22
C SER A 722 -1.23 -2.91 3.05
N PHE A 723 -1.84 -3.17 1.90
CA PHE A 723 -1.13 -3.36 0.64
C PHE A 723 -1.80 -2.58 -0.47
N LEU A 724 -0.96 -2.04 -1.35
CA LEU A 724 -1.39 -1.36 -2.55
C LEU A 724 -1.98 -2.32 -3.58
N ARG A 725 -1.89 -3.64 -3.36
CA ARG A 725 -2.35 -4.70 -4.27
C ARG A 725 -3.48 -5.51 -3.66
N THR A 726 -4.18 -6.23 -4.53
CA THR A 726 -5.24 -7.15 -4.13
C THR A 726 -4.70 -8.23 -3.20
N SER A 727 -5.43 -8.46 -2.11
CA SER A 727 -5.10 -9.52 -1.17
C SER A 727 -6.33 -10.16 -0.57
N PHE A 728 -6.22 -11.47 -0.36
CA PHE A 728 -7.09 -12.25 0.49
C PHE A 728 -6.45 -12.34 1.88
N VAL A 729 -7.21 -12.06 2.94
CA VAL A 729 -6.63 -11.89 4.28
C VAL A 729 -6.87 -13.07 5.20
N ASP A 730 -8.13 -13.38 5.44
CA ASP A 730 -8.53 -14.46 6.33
C ASP A 730 -10.00 -14.81 6.10
N LEU A 731 -10.43 -15.90 6.71
CA LEU A 731 -11.84 -16.22 6.89
C LEU A 731 -12.38 -15.51 8.12
N ILE A 732 -13.58 -14.92 8.01
CA ILE A 732 -14.29 -14.32 9.13
C ILE A 732 -15.62 -15.06 9.36
N PRO A 733 -16.06 -15.22 10.62
CA PRO A 733 -17.38 -15.76 10.88
C PRO A 733 -18.45 -14.78 10.39
N GLY A 734 -19.57 -15.31 9.87
CA GLY A 734 -20.74 -14.52 9.53
C GLY A 734 -21.36 -13.79 10.72
N PRO A 735 -22.24 -12.80 10.49
CA PRO A 735 -22.77 -11.92 11.53
C PRO A 735 -23.78 -12.63 12.45
N TRP A 736 -24.20 -13.86 12.14
CA TRP A 736 -25.25 -14.59 12.86
C TRP A 736 -24.65 -15.34 14.07
N GLY A 737 -24.36 -14.60 15.14
CA GLY A 737 -23.65 -15.08 16.34
C GLY A 737 -24.33 -16.16 17.21
N VAL A 738 -25.29 -16.92 16.70
CA VAL A 738 -25.77 -18.19 17.26
C VAL A 738 -26.28 -19.03 16.09
N LEU A 739 -25.54 -20.07 15.71
CA LEU A 739 -26.02 -21.06 14.75
C LEU A 739 -26.39 -22.35 15.49
N PRO A 740 -27.52 -23.00 15.16
CA PRO A 740 -27.81 -24.37 15.55
C PRO A 740 -26.64 -25.32 15.23
N GLU A 741 -26.43 -26.40 16.00
CA GLU A 741 -25.30 -27.35 15.84
C GLU A 741 -25.15 -27.95 14.42
N ASP A 742 -26.20 -27.89 13.61
CA ASP A 742 -26.27 -28.36 12.23
C ASP A 742 -25.89 -27.31 11.16
N GLN A 743 -25.79 -26.03 11.50
CA GLN A 743 -25.29 -24.97 10.62
C GLN A 743 -23.82 -24.66 10.97
N LYS A 744 -22.91 -25.45 10.40
CA LYS A 744 -21.47 -25.13 10.41
C LYS A 744 -21.29 -23.70 9.92
N GLU A 745 -20.62 -22.87 10.73
CA GLU A 745 -20.31 -21.46 10.50
C GLU A 745 -20.16 -21.11 9.01
N ASP A 746 -21.02 -20.23 8.49
CA ASP A 746 -20.77 -19.61 7.19
C ASP A 746 -19.58 -18.66 7.33
N TRP A 747 -18.40 -19.15 6.97
CA TRP A 747 -17.17 -18.37 6.92
C TRP A 747 -17.14 -17.53 5.64
N TYR A 748 -16.88 -16.23 5.78
CA TYR A 748 -16.73 -15.30 4.67
C TYR A 748 -15.26 -15.08 4.36
N THR A 749 -14.94 -15.12 3.07
CA THR A 749 -13.68 -14.66 2.49
C THR A 749 -13.70 -13.14 2.41
N ARG A 750 -12.70 -12.49 3.01
CA ARG A 750 -12.54 -11.03 2.97
C ARG A 750 -11.42 -10.62 2.02
N ILE A 751 -11.76 -9.76 1.08
CA ILE A 751 -10.90 -9.34 -0.02
C ILE A 751 -10.65 -7.83 0.08
N ASN A 752 -9.39 -7.43 0.03
CA ASN A 752 -8.97 -6.05 -0.24
C ASN A 752 -8.57 -5.95 -1.71
N THR A 753 -9.13 -4.99 -2.44
CA THR A 753 -8.92 -4.83 -3.89
C THR A 753 -7.76 -3.92 -4.29
N GLY A 754 -7.14 -3.21 -3.34
CA GLY A 754 -5.95 -2.38 -3.60
C GLY A 754 -6.11 -1.40 -4.77
N HIS A 755 -5.01 -1.11 -5.47
CA HIS A 755 -4.88 -0.12 -6.55
C HIS A 755 -4.36 -0.73 -7.87
N GLU A 756 -4.44 -2.05 -8.01
CA GLU A 756 -4.14 -2.68 -9.30
C GLU A 756 -5.18 -2.30 -10.35
N SER A 757 -4.82 -2.53 -11.62
CA SER A 757 -5.66 -2.12 -12.74
C SER A 757 -6.97 -2.90 -12.83
N LYS A 758 -8.00 -2.32 -13.45
CA LYS A 758 -9.25 -3.04 -13.74
C LYS A 758 -9.00 -4.31 -14.55
N GLN A 759 -8.06 -4.30 -15.49
CA GLN A 759 -7.64 -5.50 -16.24
C GLN A 759 -7.16 -6.60 -15.30
N THR A 760 -6.33 -6.24 -14.31
CA THR A 760 -5.83 -7.17 -13.30
C THR A 760 -6.97 -7.68 -12.40
N MET A 761 -7.92 -6.81 -12.02
CA MET A 761 -9.12 -7.23 -11.28
C MET A 761 -9.94 -8.27 -12.05
N VAL A 762 -10.13 -8.07 -13.36
CA VAL A 762 -10.82 -9.03 -14.24
C VAL A 762 -10.07 -10.36 -14.26
N GLU A 763 -8.75 -10.32 -14.45
CA GLU A 763 -7.91 -11.52 -14.47
C GLU A 763 -8.03 -12.33 -13.17
N TYR A 764 -8.09 -11.66 -12.02
CA TYR A 764 -8.17 -12.29 -10.71
C TYR A 764 -9.55 -12.85 -10.38
N PHE A 765 -10.61 -12.11 -10.69
CA PHE A 765 -11.94 -12.38 -10.13
C PHE A 765 -12.99 -12.84 -11.14
N TYR A 766 -12.86 -12.51 -12.43
CA TYR A 766 -13.96 -12.68 -13.38
C TYR A 766 -14.39 -14.14 -13.54
N ALA A 767 -13.47 -15.02 -13.92
CA ALA A 767 -13.80 -16.43 -14.12
C ALA A 767 -14.35 -17.05 -12.83
N PHE A 768 -13.71 -16.74 -11.69
CA PHE A 768 -14.16 -17.21 -10.39
C PHE A 768 -15.60 -16.77 -10.09
N GLY A 769 -15.86 -15.47 -10.17
CA GLY A 769 -17.15 -14.88 -9.81
C GLY A 769 -18.28 -15.38 -10.69
N HIS A 770 -18.08 -15.38 -12.00
CA HIS A 770 -19.09 -15.80 -12.98
C HIS A 770 -19.38 -17.30 -12.94
N LEU A 771 -18.36 -18.16 -12.72
CA LEU A 771 -18.57 -19.60 -12.61
C LEU A 771 -19.30 -19.97 -11.31
N VAL A 772 -18.96 -19.33 -10.18
CA VAL A 772 -19.62 -19.60 -8.89
C VAL A 772 -21.09 -19.18 -8.88
N THR A 773 -21.42 -18.13 -9.62
CA THR A 773 -22.80 -17.61 -9.73
C THR A 773 -23.59 -18.20 -10.88
N GLY A 774 -22.97 -18.98 -11.78
CA GLY A 774 -23.63 -19.51 -12.98
C GLY A 774 -24.07 -18.41 -13.95
N MET A 775 -23.34 -17.29 -13.98
CA MET A 775 -23.62 -16.13 -14.82
C MET A 775 -22.66 -16.10 -16.01
N PRO A 776 -23.03 -16.62 -17.18
CA PRO A 776 -22.15 -16.57 -18.35
C PRO A 776 -21.93 -15.11 -18.83
N PRO A 777 -20.85 -14.83 -19.57
CA PRO A 777 -20.59 -13.50 -20.12
C PRO A 777 -21.78 -12.95 -20.92
N GLY A 778 -22.17 -11.70 -20.64
CA GLY A 778 -23.30 -11.01 -21.29
C GLY A 778 -24.67 -11.40 -20.74
N ALA A 779 -24.78 -12.37 -19.84
CA ALA A 779 -26.04 -12.71 -19.18
C ALA A 779 -26.37 -11.70 -18.08
N LYS A 780 -27.66 -11.32 -18.01
CA LYS A 780 -28.19 -10.45 -16.94
C LYS A 780 -28.69 -11.24 -15.73
N GLU A 781 -28.95 -12.53 -15.91
CA GLU A 781 -29.46 -13.43 -14.88
C GLU A 781 -28.69 -14.76 -14.90
N PRO A 782 -28.60 -15.47 -13.75
CA PRO A 782 -28.01 -16.80 -13.68
C PRO A 782 -28.75 -17.80 -14.58
N THR A 783 -28.02 -18.67 -15.27
CA THR A 783 -28.63 -19.66 -16.19
C THR A 783 -28.92 -21.00 -15.50
N THR A 784 -28.07 -21.43 -14.57
CA THR A 784 -28.27 -22.49 -13.55
C THR A 784 -26.96 -22.60 -12.76
N GLN A 785 -27.01 -22.80 -11.44
CA GLN A 785 -25.79 -22.91 -10.64
C GLN A 785 -25.17 -24.30 -10.86
N ASP A 786 -24.24 -24.41 -11.80
CA ASP A 786 -23.48 -25.64 -12.00
C ASP A 786 -22.62 -25.92 -10.75
N SER A 787 -22.59 -27.20 -10.35
CA SER A 787 -21.66 -27.64 -9.33
C SER A 787 -20.22 -27.44 -9.82
N LEU A 788 -19.37 -26.82 -8.98
CA LEU A 788 -17.93 -26.69 -9.21
C LEU A 788 -17.22 -28.04 -9.44
N SER A 789 -17.92 -29.16 -9.22
CA SER A 789 -17.46 -30.51 -9.57
C SER A 789 -17.40 -30.80 -11.09
N ASN A 790 -18.08 -30.04 -11.96
CA ASN A 790 -18.02 -30.20 -13.43
C ASN A 790 -17.34 -29.03 -14.15
N LEU A 791 -16.28 -28.52 -13.53
CA LEU A 791 -15.50 -27.33 -13.89
C LEU A 791 -15.09 -27.26 -15.37
N THR A 792 -14.86 -28.40 -16.03
CA THR A 792 -14.47 -28.46 -17.45
C THR A 792 -15.59 -28.03 -18.39
N LYS A 793 -16.83 -28.49 -18.14
CA LYS A 793 -17.98 -28.16 -18.98
C LYS A 793 -18.33 -26.69 -18.84
N SER A 794 -18.46 -26.20 -17.60
CA SER A 794 -18.84 -24.81 -17.32
C SER A 794 -17.82 -23.81 -17.89
N LEU A 795 -16.51 -24.14 -17.85
CA LEU A 795 -15.48 -23.31 -18.50
C LEU A 795 -15.65 -23.22 -20.03
N LYS A 796 -15.93 -24.34 -20.70
CA LYS A 796 -16.18 -24.36 -22.16
C LYS A 796 -17.42 -23.56 -22.52
N ASP A 797 -18.50 -23.75 -21.78
CA ASP A 797 -19.77 -23.06 -22.01
C ASP A 797 -19.60 -21.54 -21.84
N HIS A 798 -18.92 -21.10 -20.77
CA HIS A 798 -18.62 -19.69 -20.52
C HIS A 798 -17.68 -19.08 -21.58
N TRP A 799 -16.66 -19.82 -22.01
CA TRP A 799 -15.75 -19.36 -23.07
C TRP A 799 -16.49 -19.18 -24.40
N ASN A 800 -17.35 -20.13 -24.76
CA ASN A 800 -18.12 -20.08 -25.99
C ASN A 800 -19.17 -18.96 -25.94
N ALA A 801 -19.80 -18.75 -24.77
CA ALA A 801 -20.68 -17.60 -24.52
C ALA A 801 -19.94 -16.27 -24.72
N LEU A 802 -18.71 -16.12 -24.18
CA LEU A 802 -17.88 -14.94 -24.44
C LEU A 802 -17.68 -14.69 -25.93
N GLY A 803 -17.35 -15.74 -26.69
CA GLY A 803 -17.19 -15.67 -28.15
C GLY A 803 -18.49 -15.39 -28.94
N GLY A 804 -19.64 -15.38 -28.27
CA GLY A 804 -20.95 -15.01 -28.83
C GLY A 804 -21.36 -13.56 -28.56
N VAL A 805 -20.79 -12.90 -27.54
CA VAL A 805 -21.09 -11.49 -27.22
C VAL A 805 -20.45 -10.58 -28.27
N LYS A 806 -21.24 -9.75 -28.96
CA LYS A 806 -20.69 -8.74 -29.88
C LYS A 806 -20.19 -7.53 -29.11
N ASP A 807 -19.19 -6.84 -29.65
CA ASP A 807 -18.56 -5.70 -28.97
C ASP A 807 -19.52 -4.52 -28.73
N GLU A 808 -20.57 -4.40 -29.55
CA GLU A 808 -21.64 -3.40 -29.42
C GLU A 808 -22.69 -3.74 -28.36
N ASP A 809 -22.79 -5.01 -27.95
CA ASP A 809 -23.80 -5.48 -26.99
C ASP A 809 -23.36 -5.22 -25.53
N ASP A 810 -22.06 -5.24 -25.27
CA ASP A 810 -21.48 -4.99 -23.94
C ASP A 810 -20.06 -4.39 -24.06
N ALA A 811 -19.96 -3.09 -23.79
CA ALA A 811 -18.73 -2.34 -23.92
C ALA A 811 -17.64 -2.75 -22.91
N ASP A 812 -18.02 -3.23 -21.72
CA ASP A 812 -17.05 -3.67 -20.71
C ASP A 812 -16.50 -5.04 -21.09
N ILE A 813 -17.34 -5.97 -21.57
CA ILE A 813 -16.87 -7.25 -22.12
C ILE A 813 -15.96 -7.02 -23.33
N ALA A 814 -16.34 -6.12 -24.24
CA ALA A 814 -15.51 -5.77 -25.39
C ALA A 814 -14.13 -5.24 -24.95
N ARG A 815 -14.13 -4.32 -23.97
CA ARG A 815 -12.91 -3.71 -23.43
C ARG A 815 -12.00 -4.71 -22.72
N TYR A 816 -12.56 -5.67 -21.97
CA TYR A 816 -11.80 -6.60 -21.13
C TYR A 816 -11.73 -8.03 -21.67
N ARG A 817 -12.14 -8.27 -22.92
CA ARG A 817 -12.23 -9.63 -23.51
C ARG A 817 -10.97 -10.47 -23.32
N GLY A 818 -9.80 -9.90 -23.61
CA GLY A 818 -8.52 -10.58 -23.40
C GLY A 818 -8.26 -10.97 -21.94
N SER A 819 -8.52 -10.06 -21.01
CA SER A 819 -8.41 -10.30 -19.56
C SER A 819 -9.42 -11.34 -19.06
N ILE A 820 -10.64 -11.35 -19.60
CA ILE A 820 -11.66 -12.38 -19.29
C ILE A 820 -11.17 -13.76 -19.73
N MET A 821 -10.66 -13.89 -20.96
CA MET A 821 -10.08 -15.15 -21.47
C MET A 821 -8.89 -15.60 -20.62
N ALA A 822 -8.02 -14.66 -20.23
CA ALA A 822 -6.89 -14.93 -19.36
C ALA A 822 -7.33 -15.41 -17.97
N SER A 823 -8.39 -14.81 -17.41
CA SER A 823 -9.00 -15.24 -16.13
C SER A 823 -9.47 -16.69 -16.18
N TYR A 824 -10.17 -17.08 -17.26
CA TYR A 824 -10.62 -18.45 -17.45
C TYR A 824 -9.44 -19.43 -17.57
N CYS A 825 -8.39 -19.07 -18.31
CA CYS A 825 -7.19 -19.89 -18.44
C CYS A 825 -6.47 -20.07 -17.09
N ALA A 826 -6.34 -18.98 -16.32
CA ALA A 826 -5.68 -19.00 -15.02
C ALA A 826 -6.44 -19.89 -14.03
N TYR A 827 -7.77 -19.73 -13.98
CA TYR A 827 -8.64 -20.55 -13.15
C TYR A 827 -8.56 -22.04 -13.53
N ALA A 828 -8.55 -22.36 -14.83
CA ALA A 828 -8.39 -23.73 -15.33
C ALA A 828 -7.06 -24.35 -14.90
N CYS A 829 -5.94 -23.62 -15.03
CA CYS A 829 -4.61 -24.07 -14.63
C CYS A 829 -4.55 -24.46 -13.14
N GLN A 830 -5.26 -23.71 -12.29
CA GLN A 830 -5.23 -23.82 -10.83
C GLN A 830 -6.17 -24.91 -10.29
N ASN A 831 -7.30 -25.15 -10.95
CA ASN A 831 -8.40 -25.93 -10.37
C ASN A 831 -8.71 -27.24 -11.08
N MET A 832 -8.23 -27.47 -12.31
CA MET A 832 -8.50 -28.72 -13.03
C MET A 832 -7.55 -29.85 -12.61
N MET A 833 -8.12 -31.00 -12.23
CA MET A 833 -7.34 -32.18 -11.83
C MET A 833 -6.51 -32.77 -12.99
N VAL A 834 -7.10 -32.84 -14.19
CA VAL A 834 -6.44 -33.41 -15.38
C VAL A 834 -5.72 -32.32 -16.14
N LYS A 835 -4.41 -32.18 -15.87
CA LYS A 835 -3.57 -31.13 -16.45
C LYS A 835 -3.54 -31.11 -17.98
N ALA A 836 -3.74 -32.26 -18.63
CA ALA A 836 -3.77 -32.36 -20.10
C ALA A 836 -4.95 -31.59 -20.73
N ASN A 837 -6.07 -31.44 -20.01
CA ASN A 837 -7.28 -30.81 -20.54
C ASN A 837 -7.18 -29.26 -20.62
N VAL A 838 -6.16 -28.68 -20.00
CA VAL A 838 -5.92 -27.23 -19.99
C VAL A 838 -5.09 -26.79 -21.21
N LEU A 839 -4.32 -27.71 -21.79
CA LEU A 839 -3.39 -27.40 -22.88
C LEU A 839 -4.09 -26.81 -24.12
N PRO A 840 -5.23 -27.36 -24.61
CA PRO A 840 -5.95 -26.77 -25.74
C PRO A 840 -6.44 -25.34 -25.47
N MET A 841 -6.85 -25.04 -24.23
CA MET A 841 -7.31 -23.72 -23.83
C MET A 841 -6.18 -22.68 -23.84
N LEU A 842 -5.00 -23.05 -23.35
CA LEU A 842 -3.81 -22.19 -23.39
C LEU A 842 -3.34 -21.93 -24.83
N VAL A 843 -3.41 -22.95 -25.69
CA VAL A 843 -3.14 -22.79 -27.13
C VAL A 843 -4.15 -21.82 -27.75
N ALA A 844 -5.44 -21.97 -27.48
CA ALA A 844 -6.49 -21.07 -27.96
C ALA A 844 -6.27 -19.61 -27.51
N PHE A 845 -5.84 -19.41 -26.26
CA PHE A 845 -5.55 -18.08 -25.72
C PHE A 845 -4.34 -17.41 -26.41
N PHE A 846 -3.22 -18.11 -26.56
CA PHE A 846 -2.01 -17.53 -27.18
C PHE A 846 -2.08 -17.52 -28.72
N ALA A 847 -3.02 -18.24 -29.34
CA ALA A 847 -3.26 -18.19 -30.79
C ALA A 847 -3.66 -16.78 -31.27
N THR A 848 -4.27 -15.96 -30.41
CA THR A 848 -4.63 -14.55 -30.70
C THR A 848 -3.76 -13.56 -29.93
N PRO A 849 -3.65 -12.29 -30.36
CA PRO A 849 -2.90 -11.28 -29.62
C PRO A 849 -3.47 -11.11 -28.21
N THR A 850 -2.63 -11.24 -27.19
CA THR A 850 -3.02 -11.10 -25.78
C THR A 850 -3.08 -9.64 -25.33
N THR A 851 -3.60 -8.76 -26.20
CA THR A 851 -3.69 -7.31 -25.93
C THR A 851 -4.62 -7.05 -24.75
N GLY A 852 -4.23 -6.13 -23.87
CA GLY A 852 -5.01 -5.80 -22.68
C GLY A 852 -4.82 -6.74 -21.48
N VAL A 853 -4.04 -7.82 -21.62
CA VAL A 853 -3.71 -8.73 -20.51
C VAL A 853 -2.42 -8.30 -19.81
N SER A 854 -2.42 -8.31 -18.48
CA SER A 854 -1.23 -7.99 -17.67
C SER A 854 -0.05 -8.89 -18.06
N ILE A 855 1.17 -8.35 -17.94
CA ILE A 855 2.37 -9.13 -18.26
C ILE A 855 2.57 -10.27 -17.26
N GLU A 856 2.14 -10.11 -16.01
CA GLU A 856 2.12 -11.14 -14.97
C GLU A 856 1.30 -12.34 -15.40
N THR A 857 0.04 -12.12 -15.76
CA THR A 857 -0.86 -13.19 -16.15
C THR A 857 -0.37 -13.84 -17.43
N ARG A 858 0.14 -13.07 -18.40
CA ARG A 858 0.78 -13.62 -19.61
C ARG A 858 1.98 -14.50 -19.27
N ARG A 859 2.87 -14.07 -18.38
CA ARG A 859 4.04 -14.87 -17.95
C ARG A 859 3.64 -16.15 -17.22
N TYR A 860 2.65 -16.07 -16.33
CA TYR A 860 2.11 -17.23 -15.63
C TYR A 860 1.53 -18.26 -16.60
N LEU A 861 0.63 -17.81 -17.50
CA LEU A 861 0.00 -18.68 -18.50
C LEU A 861 1.01 -19.22 -19.51
N ALA A 862 2.03 -18.44 -19.88
CA ALA A 862 3.12 -18.89 -20.75
C ALA A 862 3.94 -20.00 -20.09
N GLY A 863 4.31 -19.82 -18.82
CA GLY A 863 4.99 -20.85 -18.04
C GLY A 863 4.18 -22.15 -17.95
N GLU A 864 2.87 -22.04 -17.72
CA GLU A 864 1.96 -23.20 -17.74
C GLU A 864 1.88 -23.87 -19.11
N LEU A 865 1.78 -23.10 -20.20
CA LEU A 865 1.76 -23.63 -21.56
C LEU A 865 3.05 -24.39 -21.88
N LEU A 866 4.21 -23.77 -21.67
CA LEU A 866 5.50 -24.37 -22.00
C LEU A 866 5.83 -25.58 -21.11
N SER A 867 5.52 -25.50 -19.82
CA SER A 867 5.66 -26.63 -18.89
C SER A 867 4.83 -27.84 -19.33
N ARG A 868 3.60 -27.61 -19.80
CA ARG A 868 2.70 -28.68 -20.25
C ARG A 868 3.03 -29.16 -21.65
N ALA A 869 3.48 -28.29 -22.55
CA ALA A 869 4.00 -28.67 -23.85
C ALA A 869 5.23 -29.58 -23.69
N ASN A 870 6.05 -29.36 -22.66
CA ASN A 870 7.14 -30.27 -22.30
C ASN A 870 6.65 -31.66 -21.83
N LEU A 871 5.37 -31.87 -21.52
CA LEU A 871 4.88 -33.24 -21.25
C LEU A 871 4.67 -34.05 -22.55
N LEU A 872 4.70 -33.40 -23.71
CA LEU A 872 4.58 -34.06 -25.00
C LEU A 872 5.88 -34.79 -25.36
N LYS A 873 5.74 -35.94 -26.02
CA LYS A 873 6.87 -36.77 -26.46
C LYS A 873 7.65 -36.10 -27.59
N THR A 874 6.94 -35.52 -28.55
CA THR A 874 7.48 -34.79 -29.72
C THR A 874 6.62 -33.56 -30.00
N LEU A 875 7.22 -32.52 -30.60
CA LEU A 875 6.51 -31.37 -31.17
C LEU A 875 6.63 -31.41 -32.69
N ASP A 876 6.05 -32.46 -33.29
CA ASP A 876 5.95 -32.59 -34.75
C ASP A 876 4.64 -32.00 -35.29
N THR A 877 4.56 -31.81 -36.60
CA THR A 877 3.39 -31.21 -37.27
C THR A 877 2.08 -31.93 -36.91
N GLY A 878 2.08 -33.27 -36.84
CA GLY A 878 0.89 -34.04 -36.49
C GLY A 878 0.39 -33.75 -35.07
N THR A 879 1.31 -33.78 -34.10
CA THR A 879 0.98 -33.47 -32.69
C THR A 879 0.49 -32.02 -32.52
N LEU A 880 1.12 -31.08 -33.23
CA LEU A 880 0.76 -29.65 -33.19
C LEU A 880 -0.61 -29.38 -33.81
N THR A 881 -0.94 -30.05 -34.93
CA THR A 881 -2.27 -29.98 -35.55
C THR A 881 -3.33 -30.58 -34.64
N GLU A 882 -3.09 -31.76 -34.04
CA GLU A 882 -4.05 -32.40 -33.12
C GLU A 882 -4.35 -31.53 -31.88
N LEU A 883 -3.36 -30.77 -31.40
CA LEU A 883 -3.57 -29.80 -30.34
C LEU A 883 -4.41 -28.61 -30.79
N CYS A 884 -4.18 -28.11 -32.01
CA CYS A 884 -5.01 -27.05 -32.60
C CYS A 884 -6.44 -27.52 -32.84
N ASP A 885 -6.62 -28.73 -33.37
CA ASP A 885 -7.92 -29.37 -33.59
C ASP A 885 -8.73 -29.40 -32.30
N ARG A 886 -8.12 -29.89 -31.21
CA ARG A 886 -8.76 -29.92 -29.90
C ARG A 886 -9.07 -28.53 -29.36
N ALA A 887 -8.16 -27.57 -29.55
CA ALA A 887 -8.36 -26.20 -29.12
C ALA A 887 -9.59 -25.59 -29.81
N MET A 888 -9.70 -25.75 -31.13
CA MET A 888 -10.80 -25.21 -31.93
C MET A 888 -12.12 -25.96 -31.73
N ALA A 889 -12.08 -27.27 -31.44
CA ALA A 889 -13.27 -28.05 -31.14
C ALA A 889 -13.92 -27.66 -29.81
N ASP A 890 -13.09 -27.35 -28.81
CA ASP A 890 -13.55 -27.09 -27.45
C ASP A 890 -13.75 -25.61 -27.14
N PHE A 891 -13.02 -24.72 -27.82
CA PHE A 891 -12.96 -23.29 -27.53
C PHE A 891 -13.04 -22.47 -28.81
N LYS A 892 -14.07 -21.64 -28.94
CA LYS A 892 -14.19 -20.72 -30.08
C LYS A 892 -13.01 -19.73 -30.09
N ILE A 893 -12.18 -19.76 -31.14
CA ILE A 893 -11.05 -18.85 -31.34
C ILE A 893 -11.45 -17.78 -32.37
N PRO A 894 -11.50 -16.49 -32.01
CA PRO A 894 -11.83 -15.43 -32.96
C PRO A 894 -10.82 -15.36 -34.12
N GLY A 895 -11.33 -15.31 -35.35
CA GLY A 895 -10.52 -15.14 -36.57
C GLY A 895 -9.80 -16.41 -37.05
N LEU A 896 -10.20 -17.59 -36.58
CA LEU A 896 -9.57 -18.87 -36.91
C LEU A 896 -10.61 -19.90 -37.35
N ASP A 897 -10.62 -20.22 -38.65
CA ASP A 897 -11.64 -21.08 -39.27
C ASP A 897 -11.16 -22.51 -39.56
N LYS A 898 -9.84 -22.73 -39.58
CA LYS A 898 -9.24 -24.05 -39.83
C LYS A 898 -8.06 -24.32 -38.89
N PRO A 899 -7.94 -25.56 -38.37
CA PRO A 899 -6.81 -25.94 -37.54
C PRO A 899 -5.53 -26.12 -38.37
N ASP A 900 -4.42 -25.59 -37.85
CA ASP A 900 -3.11 -25.64 -38.48
C ASP A 900 -2.02 -25.68 -37.40
N ALA A 901 -0.98 -26.51 -37.59
CA ALA A 901 0.20 -26.55 -36.74
C ALA A 901 0.86 -25.18 -36.57
N THR A 902 0.77 -24.29 -37.57
CA THR A 902 1.28 -22.92 -37.48
C THR A 902 0.64 -22.10 -36.35
N VAL A 903 -0.62 -22.38 -36.01
CA VAL A 903 -1.36 -21.71 -34.93
C VAL A 903 -0.79 -22.12 -33.57
N THR A 904 -0.57 -23.42 -33.37
CA THR A 904 0.05 -23.94 -32.14
C THR A 904 1.48 -23.43 -32.00
N LEU A 905 2.25 -23.37 -33.10
CA LEU A 905 3.59 -22.77 -33.09
C LEU A 905 3.57 -21.28 -32.78
N ALA A 906 2.64 -20.51 -33.36
CA ALA A 906 2.48 -19.09 -33.05
C ALA A 906 2.14 -18.87 -31.57
N ALA A 907 1.29 -19.74 -30.99
CA ALA A 907 0.96 -19.72 -29.56
C ALA A 907 2.20 -19.97 -28.68
N LEU A 908 3.01 -20.98 -29.02
CA LEU A 908 4.27 -21.27 -28.32
C LEU A 908 5.29 -20.13 -28.44
N CYS A 909 5.43 -19.52 -29.63
CA CYS A 909 6.28 -18.35 -29.83
C CYS A 909 5.87 -17.17 -28.95
N ARG A 910 4.57 -16.82 -28.94
CA ARG A 910 4.06 -15.71 -28.13
C ARG A 910 4.21 -15.97 -26.63
N ALA A 911 4.06 -17.22 -26.19
CA ALA A 911 4.33 -17.61 -24.81
C ALA A 911 5.83 -17.48 -24.47
N ALA A 912 6.72 -17.93 -25.35
CA ALA A 912 8.16 -17.78 -25.14
C ALA A 912 8.60 -16.30 -25.09
N GLU A 913 7.99 -15.43 -25.89
CA GLU A 913 8.33 -13.99 -25.98
C GLU A 913 8.04 -13.19 -24.73
N VAL A 914 7.03 -13.59 -23.95
CA VAL A 914 6.66 -12.86 -22.73
C VAL A 914 7.51 -13.25 -21.53
N LEU A 915 8.25 -14.38 -21.61
CA LEU A 915 9.11 -14.86 -20.54
C LEU A 915 10.50 -14.21 -20.61
N PRO A 916 11.05 -13.73 -19.47
CA PRO A 916 12.44 -13.29 -19.43
C PRO A 916 13.39 -14.48 -19.62
N GLY A 917 14.58 -14.23 -20.18
CA GLY A 917 15.53 -15.29 -20.58
C GLY A 917 15.82 -16.34 -19.49
N TRP A 918 15.99 -15.90 -18.24
CA TRP A 918 16.23 -16.81 -17.10
C TRP A 918 15.05 -17.75 -16.80
N SER A 919 13.80 -17.28 -16.97
CA SER A 919 12.58 -18.07 -16.77
C SER A 919 12.32 -18.99 -17.96
N MET A 920 12.69 -18.53 -19.16
CA MET A 920 12.63 -19.32 -20.38
C MET A 920 13.67 -20.45 -20.41
N LYS A 921 14.84 -20.26 -19.79
CA LYS A 921 15.98 -21.19 -19.86
C LYS A 921 15.67 -22.65 -19.48
N PRO A 922 14.98 -22.96 -18.35
CA PRO A 922 14.56 -24.33 -18.04
C PRO A 922 13.63 -24.94 -19.11
N PHE A 923 12.72 -24.14 -19.68
CA PHE A 923 11.83 -24.60 -20.75
C PHE A 923 12.59 -24.81 -22.05
N ALA A 924 13.50 -23.90 -22.41
CA ALA A 924 14.36 -24.00 -23.57
C ALA A 924 15.23 -25.26 -23.54
N GLN A 925 15.81 -25.61 -22.39
CA GLN A 925 16.54 -26.86 -22.20
C GLN A 925 15.67 -28.08 -22.46
N ALA A 926 14.41 -28.06 -22.01
CA ALA A 926 13.50 -29.18 -22.16
C ALA A 926 12.89 -29.30 -23.56
N LEU A 927 12.75 -28.18 -24.28
CA LEU A 927 12.15 -28.11 -25.62
C LEU A 927 13.15 -28.34 -26.75
N LYS A 928 14.44 -28.08 -26.52
CA LYS A 928 15.51 -28.15 -27.53
C LYS A 928 15.51 -29.46 -28.33
N ASP A 929 15.35 -30.60 -27.64
CA ASP A 929 15.43 -31.92 -28.27
C ASP A 929 14.06 -32.45 -28.77
N LYS A 930 12.98 -31.69 -28.52
CA LYS A 930 11.59 -32.07 -28.84
C LYS A 930 11.06 -31.44 -30.11
N LEU A 931 11.58 -30.26 -30.46
CA LEU A 931 11.36 -29.64 -31.76
C LEU A 931 12.22 -30.36 -32.81
N LYS A 932 11.59 -31.23 -33.60
CA LYS A 932 12.27 -31.81 -34.76
C LYS A 932 12.51 -30.69 -35.78
N PRO A 933 13.69 -30.58 -36.42
CA PRO A 933 14.01 -29.56 -37.45
C PRO A 933 13.15 -29.57 -38.72
N GLY A 934 12.01 -30.27 -38.75
CA GLY A 934 11.26 -30.60 -39.96
C GLY A 934 10.13 -29.64 -40.33
N GLY A 935 10.03 -28.47 -39.73
CA GLY A 935 9.02 -27.47 -40.09
C GLY A 935 9.66 -26.25 -40.75
N ASP A 936 9.47 -26.07 -42.07
CA ASP A 936 9.94 -24.90 -42.81
C ASP A 936 9.14 -23.60 -42.52
N SER A 937 8.27 -23.62 -41.50
CA SER A 937 7.45 -22.46 -41.15
C SER A 937 8.28 -21.38 -40.45
N LYS A 938 7.88 -20.13 -40.68
CA LYS A 938 8.50 -18.94 -40.07
C LYS A 938 8.42 -19.02 -38.53
N GLU A 939 7.32 -19.56 -38.02
CA GLU A 939 7.05 -19.72 -36.59
C GLU A 939 7.94 -20.78 -35.95
N ALA A 940 8.22 -21.89 -36.63
CA ALA A 940 9.15 -22.91 -36.11
C ALA A 940 10.57 -22.35 -35.97
N ARG A 941 11.05 -21.60 -36.98
CA ARG A 941 12.36 -20.92 -36.93
C ARG A 941 12.42 -19.88 -35.80
N ARG A 942 11.38 -19.06 -35.68
CA ARG A 942 11.26 -18.07 -34.60
C ARG A 942 11.30 -18.71 -33.21
N LEU A 943 10.61 -19.84 -33.00
CA LEU A 943 10.64 -20.55 -31.72
C LEU A 943 12.04 -21.09 -31.40
N LEU A 944 12.74 -21.62 -32.40
CA LEU A 944 14.13 -22.08 -32.25
C LEU A 944 15.07 -20.91 -31.89
N GLU A 945 14.94 -19.76 -32.54
CA GLU A 945 15.71 -18.55 -32.20
C GLU A 945 15.48 -18.11 -30.75
N LEU A 946 14.24 -18.13 -30.27
CA LEU A 946 13.89 -17.81 -28.88
C LEU A 946 14.49 -18.82 -27.89
N ILE A 947 14.44 -20.11 -28.22
CA ILE A 947 15.07 -21.19 -27.42
C ILE A 947 16.58 -20.99 -27.35
N GLU A 948 17.24 -20.78 -28.48
CA GLU A 948 18.69 -20.56 -28.54
C GLU A 948 19.11 -19.28 -27.81
N GLY A 949 18.34 -18.20 -27.96
CA GLY A 949 18.56 -16.95 -27.24
C GLY A 949 18.48 -17.13 -25.73
N ALA A 950 17.46 -17.84 -25.24
CA ALA A 950 17.30 -18.13 -23.81
C ALA A 950 18.39 -19.05 -23.24
N LEU A 951 18.97 -19.94 -24.05
CA LEU A 951 20.09 -20.80 -23.62
C LEU A 951 21.42 -20.04 -23.54
N LYS A 952 21.57 -18.96 -24.32
CA LYS A 952 22.74 -18.08 -24.32
C LYS A 952 22.72 -17.05 -23.18
N ALA A 953 21.54 -16.63 -22.75
CA ALA A 953 21.32 -15.80 -21.55
C ALA A 953 21.53 -16.62 -20.26
#